data_AF-A0A3R9N886-F1
#
_entry.id   AF-A0A3R9N886-F1
#
_cell.length_a   1.000
_cell.length_b   1.000
_cell.length_c   1.000
_cell.angle_alpha   90.00
_cell.angle_beta   90.00
_cell.angle_gamma   90.00
#
_symmetry.space_group_name_H-M   'P 1'
#
loop_
_entity.id
_entity.type
_entity.pdbx_description
1 polymer ?
#
loop_
_entity_poly.entity_id
_entity_poly.type
_entity_poly.pdbx_seq_one_letter_code
_entity_poly.pdbx_strand_id
1 'polypeptide(L)'
;MVRKGGIIINKVSTQVTYNEWNELLCEFFFNEQNKNKIIYLYTNENLIEQLGQIAGLAKQEAMNSFCQSVRSYGRGEPDRLFERAYIWGRKWYNQGMIGFPPFIAVLCLTVLAATKMKTNRDKKIGGGNYYFRLRNLLDLEGEGIPPFFKKTKELWGFLVEWQKLGHGEFGYTNVFSFGSKYTGYARSQCLIREKEREELYEFFHWAGYRPNLKIDSKTISEQLELFLTPKISRLSRMFFQDKKGIREAIVNTTLFEYENWDGTNNNLIRNQETFTNSVKHIKKYNLFLRIDKDTKKNFFNPDVKVSFFAIAEEEFFFQDELEKNKLKNFHYKNGTFYKEISIKEIDTISYDQKYIVLDEQLELVFKGKTLFVLRKGIDIGVNAWINRNELIENQEHLIVFRKEKETDVRFWIDKNELPHKNELFANLPEEWRCVIVRINRQETLCNEKIGYNLSRGQDKLTFLDGLKVGNMEWLIDAPPIISILTKPKTTVYINGNALFSLIDGDGLIDFKELNIKNSQIYKISFNNIEKSILLRNNHENLIEFESFEPKKFSDGELTIAGTYIYNSIESYPRPFKQMGYKAYLNNGNKTSTQTIPRFINAMPFNLDRSYLDIGVNFVDFEDNQTDKIRPIDIFFEYLTIKKQGNWDAFLKGIKWCFGFENLGLKAYIVRQKLSQLGFVEFLRDGDTIKYFWKVIPTSVSVLPSKDPIVYLTGGRTRQSIKQLRKLSNSKIKFIFSIPNIEYEPSSIYLLGENIETLTKFLNSTNIKFNWGVDYFAYDLLRCLPVLSDYIKDAPIYSEPTNRNNYWTVKGWDLFSHRWRDKLKSQLRTYSNRFGHHLCLYEISNNEFIKLDREIAKLYLAYQKRLPIFEYKNYLLKIKTEYQLPELYERVLTSCVGQCSVELGNYRVYYNVPHEIAVPLAHKLGFDLRFI
;
A
#
# COMPACT_ATOMS: atom_id res chain seq x y z
N MET A 1 -15.25 -42.90 -40.00
CA MET A 1 -14.48 -43.90 -40.77
C MET A 1 -13.24 -43.22 -41.34
N VAL A 2 -12.13 -43.94 -41.35
CA VAL A 2 -10.74 -43.46 -41.36
C VAL A 2 -10.29 -42.95 -42.74
N ARG A 3 -9.52 -41.84 -42.76
CA ARG A 3 -8.26 -41.74 -43.52
C ARG A 3 -7.32 -40.72 -42.88
N LYS A 4 -6.39 -41.25 -42.07
CA LYS A 4 -5.12 -40.64 -41.72
C LYS A 4 -4.32 -40.45 -43.02
N GLY A 5 -3.85 -39.24 -43.26
CA GLY A 5 -2.81 -38.94 -44.25
C GLY A 5 -1.84 -37.97 -43.60
N GLY A 6 -0.77 -38.50 -43.01
CA GLY A 6 0.32 -37.70 -42.49
C GLY A 6 1.03 -36.98 -43.63
N ILE A 7 1.18 -35.67 -43.50
CA ILE A 7 2.23 -34.93 -44.19
C ILE A 7 3.16 -34.46 -43.07
N ILE A 8 4.29 -35.14 -42.95
CA ILE A 8 5.47 -34.60 -42.28
C ILE A 8 5.95 -33.45 -43.17
N ILE A 9 5.64 -32.21 -42.79
CA ILE A 9 6.35 -31.05 -43.34
C ILE A 9 7.50 -30.77 -42.39
N ASN A 10 8.64 -31.42 -42.67
CA ASN A 10 9.93 -30.87 -42.28
C ASN A 10 10.12 -29.55 -43.03
N LYS A 11 9.80 -28.45 -42.36
CA LYS A 11 10.41 -27.15 -42.62
C LYS A 11 10.44 -26.36 -41.33
N VAL A 12 11.58 -26.42 -40.65
CA VAL A 12 12.00 -25.35 -39.74
C VAL A 12 12.22 -24.12 -40.62
N SER A 13 11.15 -23.40 -40.95
CA SER A 13 11.28 -22.02 -41.43
C SER A 13 11.42 -21.14 -40.21
N THR A 14 12.64 -20.73 -39.91
CA THR A 14 12.98 -19.79 -38.82
C THR A 14 12.41 -18.38 -39.00
N GLN A 15 11.52 -18.15 -39.97
CA GLN A 15 11.07 -16.81 -40.34
C GLN A 15 9.58 -16.77 -40.68
N VAL A 16 8.82 -16.10 -39.83
CA VAL A 16 7.39 -15.81 -40.03
C VAL A 16 7.26 -14.65 -41.02
N THR A 17 6.49 -14.87 -42.09
CA THR A 17 6.29 -13.92 -43.19
C THR A 17 5.43 -12.73 -42.77
N TYR A 18 5.42 -11.68 -43.60
CA TYR A 18 4.66 -10.47 -43.28
C TYR A 18 3.17 -10.75 -43.18
N ASN A 19 2.64 -11.58 -44.08
CA ASN A 19 1.22 -11.90 -44.13
C ASN A 19 0.80 -12.64 -42.86
N GLU A 20 1.60 -13.61 -42.41
CA GLU A 20 1.33 -14.36 -41.17
C GLU A 20 1.33 -13.43 -39.95
N TRP A 21 2.31 -12.52 -39.83
CA TRP A 21 2.31 -11.52 -38.76
C TRP A 21 1.11 -10.57 -38.84
N ASN A 22 0.74 -10.14 -40.04
CA ASN A 22 -0.39 -9.25 -40.25
C ASN A 22 -1.71 -9.93 -39.89
N GLU A 23 -1.89 -11.19 -40.28
CA GLU A 23 -3.05 -12.01 -39.95
C GLU A 23 -3.15 -12.23 -38.44
N LEU A 24 -2.07 -12.67 -37.78
CA LEU A 24 -2.05 -12.86 -36.32
C LEU A 24 -2.44 -11.59 -35.55
N LEU A 25 -1.93 -10.43 -35.99
CA LEU A 25 -2.30 -9.15 -35.38
C LEU A 25 -3.77 -8.80 -35.67
N CYS A 26 -4.27 -9.10 -36.86
CA CYS A 26 -5.68 -8.87 -37.19
C CYS A 26 -6.60 -9.77 -36.36
N GLU A 27 -6.31 -11.06 -36.24
CA GLU A 27 -7.07 -12.00 -35.43
C GLU A 27 -7.02 -11.64 -33.94
N PHE A 28 -5.89 -11.14 -33.46
CA PHE A 28 -5.77 -10.69 -32.08
C PHE A 28 -6.62 -9.44 -31.80
N PHE A 29 -6.54 -8.41 -32.65
CA PHE A 29 -7.24 -7.15 -32.40
C PHE A 29 -8.70 -7.16 -32.84
N PHE A 30 -9.03 -7.85 -33.93
CA PHE A 30 -10.33 -7.78 -34.63
C PHE A 30 -11.06 -9.13 -34.63
N ASN A 31 -11.20 -9.75 -33.45
CA ASN A 31 -11.99 -10.97 -33.25
C ASN A 31 -13.40 -10.71 -32.69
N GLU A 32 -14.22 -11.76 -32.63
CA GLU A 32 -15.60 -11.71 -32.13
C GLU A 32 -15.72 -11.16 -30.70
N GLN A 33 -14.73 -11.38 -29.83
CA GLN A 33 -14.77 -10.89 -28.44
C GLN A 33 -14.72 -9.36 -28.36
N ASN A 34 -14.22 -8.71 -29.42
CA ASN A 34 -14.10 -7.27 -29.54
C ASN A 34 -15.23 -6.61 -30.33
N LYS A 35 -16.27 -7.38 -30.71
CA LYS A 35 -17.46 -6.86 -31.40
C LYS A 35 -18.10 -5.73 -30.61
N ASN A 36 -18.40 -4.62 -31.30
CA ASN A 36 -18.98 -3.38 -30.74
C ASN A 36 -18.16 -2.71 -29.62
N LYS A 37 -16.90 -3.09 -29.40
CA LYS A 37 -16.02 -2.48 -28.39
C LYS A 37 -15.05 -1.49 -29.02
N ILE A 38 -14.54 -0.56 -28.20
CA ILE A 38 -13.41 0.28 -28.57
C ILE A 38 -12.12 -0.54 -28.44
N ILE A 39 -11.36 -0.63 -29.53
CA ILE A 39 -10.07 -1.34 -29.62
C ILE A 39 -8.94 -0.30 -29.67
N TYR A 40 -7.84 -0.61 -28.98
CA TYR A 40 -6.58 0.12 -29.10
C TYR A 40 -5.56 -0.81 -29.77
N LEU A 41 -4.94 -0.36 -30.86
CA LEU A 41 -3.85 -1.09 -31.53
C LEU A 41 -2.56 -1.02 -30.70
N TYR A 42 -2.63 -1.37 -29.42
CA TYR A 42 -1.55 -1.24 -28.47
C TYR A 42 -0.54 -2.37 -28.65
N THR A 43 0.54 -2.08 -29.37
CA THR A 43 1.62 -3.05 -29.65
C THR A 43 2.85 -2.78 -28.78
N ASN A 44 3.19 -3.75 -27.92
CA ASN A 44 4.40 -3.74 -27.08
C ASN A 44 5.24 -5.00 -27.32
N GLU A 45 6.37 -5.13 -26.61
CA GLU A 45 7.26 -6.30 -26.77
C GLU A 45 6.58 -7.61 -26.34
N ASN A 46 5.89 -7.62 -25.19
CA ASN A 46 5.19 -8.80 -24.67
C ASN A 46 4.14 -9.35 -25.64
N LEU A 47 3.36 -8.50 -26.32
CA LEU A 47 2.35 -8.92 -27.29
C LEU A 47 3.01 -9.59 -28.50
N ILE A 48 4.09 -8.99 -29.03
CA ILE A 48 4.83 -9.58 -30.15
C ILE A 48 5.46 -10.91 -29.74
N GLU A 49 5.98 -11.01 -28.52
CA GLU A 49 6.49 -12.27 -27.97
C GLU A 49 5.41 -13.34 -27.85
N GLN A 50 4.23 -12.99 -27.32
CA GLN A 50 3.09 -13.90 -27.20
C GLN A 50 2.59 -14.39 -28.56
N LEU A 51 2.39 -13.48 -29.51
CA LEU A 51 1.97 -13.85 -30.88
C LEU A 51 3.08 -14.64 -31.62
N GLY A 52 4.35 -14.34 -31.35
CA GLY A 52 5.47 -15.11 -31.87
C GLY A 52 5.47 -16.55 -31.38
N GLN A 53 5.13 -16.80 -30.10
CA GLN A 53 4.97 -18.15 -29.57
C GLN A 53 3.83 -18.91 -30.25
N ILE A 54 2.71 -18.24 -30.53
CA ILE A 54 1.60 -18.82 -31.31
C ILE A 54 2.06 -19.19 -32.72
N ALA A 55 2.93 -18.37 -33.32
CA ALA A 55 3.57 -18.64 -34.61
C ALA A 55 4.73 -19.67 -34.55
N GLY A 56 4.99 -20.28 -33.39
CA GLY A 56 6.04 -21.29 -33.21
C GLY A 56 7.47 -20.75 -33.02
N LEU A 57 7.63 -19.45 -32.75
CA LEU A 57 8.93 -18.82 -32.48
C LEU A 57 9.30 -18.86 -30.99
N ALA A 58 10.61 -18.93 -30.71
CA ALA A 58 11.10 -18.70 -29.36
C ALA A 58 10.89 -17.22 -28.94
N LYS A 59 10.69 -17.00 -27.64
CA LYS A 59 10.41 -15.65 -27.07
C LYS A 59 11.45 -14.61 -27.52
N GLN A 60 12.72 -14.97 -27.51
CA GLN A 60 13.83 -14.08 -27.87
C GLN A 60 13.90 -13.76 -29.37
N GLU A 61 13.30 -14.59 -30.23
CA GLU A 61 13.35 -14.47 -31.69
C GLU A 61 12.18 -13.65 -32.26
N ALA A 62 11.06 -13.60 -31.54
CA ALA A 62 9.82 -12.97 -31.98
C ALA A 62 9.99 -11.51 -32.41
N MET A 63 10.70 -10.70 -31.62
CA MET A 63 10.90 -9.28 -31.90
C MET A 63 11.71 -9.05 -33.18
N ASN A 64 12.79 -9.82 -33.36
CA ASN A 64 13.63 -9.72 -34.55
C ASN A 64 12.87 -10.22 -35.79
N SER A 65 12.16 -11.33 -35.66
CA SER A 65 11.31 -11.89 -36.72
C SER A 65 10.25 -10.88 -37.18
N PHE A 66 9.52 -10.28 -36.24
CA PHE A 66 8.51 -9.25 -36.54
C PHE A 66 9.12 -8.04 -37.27
N CYS A 67 10.21 -7.47 -36.74
CA CYS A 67 10.84 -6.29 -37.35
C CYS A 67 11.43 -6.61 -38.74
N GLN A 68 12.06 -7.77 -38.93
CA GLN A 68 12.57 -8.23 -40.23
C GLN A 68 11.44 -8.44 -41.23
N SER A 69 10.36 -9.08 -40.78
CA SER A 69 9.20 -9.39 -41.60
C SER A 69 8.49 -8.12 -42.08
N VAL A 70 8.29 -7.14 -41.20
CA VAL A 70 7.76 -5.82 -41.60
C VAL A 70 8.70 -5.09 -42.56
N ARG A 71 10.02 -5.12 -42.35
CA ARG A 71 10.99 -4.57 -43.31
C ARG A 71 10.92 -5.26 -44.68
N SER A 72 10.74 -6.58 -44.69
CA SER A 72 10.63 -7.39 -45.92
C SER A 72 9.43 -7.00 -46.79
N TYR A 73 8.40 -6.38 -46.21
CA TYR A 73 7.27 -5.83 -46.96
C TYR A 73 7.70 -4.72 -47.93
N GLY A 74 8.81 -4.03 -47.63
CA GLY A 74 9.54 -3.14 -48.54
C GLY A 74 10.23 -3.86 -49.72
N ARG A 75 10.23 -5.19 -49.78
CA ARG A 75 11.04 -6.07 -50.67
C ARG A 75 12.51 -5.67 -50.74
N GLY A 76 13.16 -5.55 -49.58
CA GLY A 76 14.59 -5.21 -49.49
C GLY A 76 14.90 -3.71 -49.54
N GLU A 77 13.89 -2.85 -49.68
CA GLU A 77 14.02 -1.39 -49.59
C GLU A 77 13.23 -0.86 -48.37
N PRO A 78 13.83 -0.83 -47.16
CA PRO A 78 13.12 -0.42 -45.94
C PRO A 78 12.56 1.02 -46.01
N ASP A 79 13.19 1.91 -46.79
CA ASP A 79 12.73 3.29 -47.02
C ASP A 79 11.40 3.37 -47.80
N ARG A 80 11.06 2.34 -48.59
CA ARG A 80 9.80 2.27 -49.35
C ARG A 80 8.67 1.56 -48.59
N LEU A 81 8.90 1.17 -47.34
CA LEU A 81 7.91 0.44 -46.53
C LEU A 81 6.55 1.15 -46.49
N PHE A 82 6.54 2.42 -46.08
CA PHE A 82 5.29 3.19 -45.90
C PHE A 82 4.60 3.51 -47.23
N GLU A 83 5.39 3.70 -48.31
CA GLU A 83 4.86 3.89 -49.66
C GLU A 83 4.12 2.64 -50.13
N ARG A 84 4.72 1.46 -49.94
CA ARG A 84 4.11 0.18 -50.33
C ARG A 84 2.88 -0.14 -49.49
N ALA A 85 2.95 0.06 -48.17
CA ALA A 85 1.79 -0.08 -47.30
C ALA A 85 0.62 0.79 -47.77
N TYR A 86 0.91 2.02 -48.19
CA TYR A 86 -0.10 2.90 -48.78
C TYR A 86 -0.63 2.38 -50.13
N ILE A 87 0.24 1.92 -51.05
CA ILE A 87 -0.19 1.38 -52.35
C ILE A 87 -1.10 0.18 -52.17
N TRP A 88 -0.70 -0.80 -51.34
CA TRP A 88 -1.47 -2.01 -51.10
C TRP A 88 -2.73 -1.74 -50.29
N GLY A 89 -2.65 -0.89 -49.26
CA GLY A 89 -3.80 -0.44 -48.49
C GLY A 89 -4.83 0.28 -49.36
N ARG A 90 -4.38 1.14 -50.28
CA ARG A 90 -5.27 1.83 -51.23
C ARG A 90 -5.88 0.87 -52.24
N LYS A 91 -5.11 -0.11 -52.74
CA LYS A 91 -5.64 -1.15 -53.63
C LYS A 91 -6.74 -1.96 -52.94
N TRP A 92 -6.48 -2.43 -51.73
CA TRP A 92 -7.47 -3.14 -50.90
C TRP A 92 -8.71 -2.27 -50.61
N TYR A 93 -8.50 -1.00 -50.26
CA TYR A 93 -9.59 -0.04 -50.03
C TYR A 93 -10.49 0.11 -51.26
N ASN A 94 -9.88 0.29 -52.45
CA ASN A 94 -10.61 0.43 -53.71
C ASN A 94 -11.28 -0.87 -54.18
N GLN A 95 -10.84 -2.03 -53.69
CA GLN A 95 -11.42 -3.34 -53.98
C GLN A 95 -12.58 -3.71 -53.03
N GLY A 96 -13.10 -2.73 -52.27
CA GLY A 96 -14.22 -2.93 -51.36
C GLY A 96 -13.84 -3.40 -49.96
N MET A 97 -12.55 -3.32 -49.60
CA MET A 97 -12.06 -3.66 -48.26
C MET A 97 -12.40 -5.10 -47.81
N ILE A 98 -12.34 -6.05 -48.74
CA ILE A 98 -12.64 -7.47 -48.48
C ILE A 98 -11.51 -8.10 -47.66
N GLY A 99 -11.87 -8.80 -46.58
CA GLY A 99 -10.92 -9.46 -45.67
C GLY A 99 -10.13 -8.48 -44.80
N PHE A 100 -9.10 -8.98 -44.14
CA PHE A 100 -8.29 -8.17 -43.22
C PHE A 100 -7.43 -7.11 -43.94
N PRO A 101 -7.20 -5.93 -43.32
CA PRO A 101 -6.38 -4.89 -43.92
C PRO A 101 -4.92 -5.33 -44.06
N PRO A 102 -4.27 -5.13 -45.23
CA PRO A 102 -2.91 -5.66 -45.49
C PRO A 102 -1.78 -4.84 -44.84
N PHE A 103 -2.09 -3.91 -43.94
CA PHE A 103 -1.16 -2.91 -43.39
C PHE A 103 -1.19 -2.82 -41.85
N ILE A 104 -1.88 -3.71 -41.15
CA ILE A 104 -1.99 -3.68 -39.69
C ILE A 104 -0.64 -3.90 -39.02
N ALA A 105 0.19 -4.82 -39.52
CA ALA A 105 1.54 -5.02 -39.01
C ALA A 105 2.41 -3.75 -39.12
N VAL A 106 2.28 -2.98 -40.21
CA VAL A 106 2.96 -1.69 -40.38
C VAL A 106 2.47 -0.68 -39.34
N LEU A 107 1.16 -0.57 -39.11
CA LEU A 107 0.62 0.32 -38.08
C LEU A 107 1.08 -0.10 -36.68
N CYS A 108 1.07 -1.38 -36.36
CA CYS A 108 1.56 -1.94 -35.10
C CYS A 108 3.03 -1.60 -34.85
N LEU A 109 3.89 -1.65 -35.89
CA LEU A 109 5.28 -1.20 -35.79
C LEU A 109 5.39 0.29 -35.42
N THR A 110 4.52 1.15 -35.95
CA THR A 110 4.49 2.58 -35.57
C THR A 110 4.08 2.77 -34.11
N VAL A 111 3.17 1.94 -33.60
CA VAL A 111 2.75 1.96 -32.19
C VAL A 111 3.87 1.43 -31.28
N LEU A 112 4.57 0.37 -31.71
CA LEU A 112 5.74 -0.17 -31.01
C LEU A 112 6.85 0.88 -30.89
N ALA A 113 7.07 1.72 -31.90
CA ALA A 113 8.00 2.85 -31.78
C ALA A 113 7.55 3.87 -30.71
N ALA A 114 6.23 4.09 -30.56
CA ALA A 114 5.68 4.97 -29.53
C ALA A 114 5.85 4.40 -28.11
N THR A 115 5.72 3.08 -27.91
CA THR A 115 5.93 2.44 -26.60
C THR A 115 7.39 2.51 -26.14
N LYS A 116 8.36 2.48 -27.08
CA LYS A 116 9.81 2.59 -26.79
C LYS A 116 10.34 4.01 -26.52
N MET A 117 9.48 5.02 -26.35
CA MET A 117 9.88 6.41 -26.06
C MET A 117 10.35 6.58 -24.58
N LYS A 118 11.52 6.01 -24.24
CA LYS A 118 12.24 6.25 -22.97
C LYS A 118 13.36 7.29 -23.14
N THR A 119 13.57 8.13 -22.12
CA THR A 119 14.75 9.01 -22.02
C THR A 119 15.99 8.15 -21.82
N ASN A 120 16.98 8.26 -22.71
CA ASN A 120 18.26 7.56 -22.56
C ASN A 120 19.35 8.61 -22.33
N ARG A 121 19.75 8.77 -21.06
CA ARG A 121 20.70 9.82 -20.63
C ARG A 121 22.11 9.57 -21.18
N ASP A 122 22.51 8.30 -21.28
CA ASP A 122 23.85 7.91 -21.78
C ASP A 122 24.04 8.29 -23.25
N LYS A 123 22.96 8.24 -24.04
CA LYS A 123 22.97 8.66 -25.46
C LYS A 123 22.51 10.10 -25.69
N LYS A 124 22.25 10.89 -24.64
CA LYS A 124 21.64 12.25 -24.71
C LYS A 124 20.32 12.30 -25.51
N ILE A 125 19.55 11.22 -25.54
CA ILE A 125 18.29 11.13 -26.31
C ILE A 125 17.12 11.52 -25.40
N GLY A 126 16.50 12.67 -25.68
CA GLY A 126 15.29 13.12 -25.00
C GLY A 126 14.10 12.19 -25.26
N GLY A 127 13.21 12.04 -24.27
CA GLY A 127 12.00 11.20 -24.36
C GLY A 127 10.97 11.60 -25.44
N GLY A 128 11.28 12.59 -26.29
CA GLY A 128 10.50 13.02 -27.44
C GLY A 128 10.94 12.41 -28.79
N ASN A 129 12.04 11.65 -28.85
CA ASN A 129 12.63 11.17 -30.12
C ASN A 129 11.92 9.93 -30.70
N TYR A 130 10.63 10.08 -31.05
CA TYR A 130 9.82 9.02 -31.68
C TYR A 130 10.45 8.47 -32.97
N TYR A 131 10.86 9.36 -33.88
CA TYR A 131 11.37 8.93 -35.18
C TYR A 131 12.71 8.20 -35.10
N PHE A 132 13.54 8.53 -34.12
CA PHE A 132 14.76 7.77 -33.83
C PHE A 132 14.42 6.32 -33.47
N ARG A 133 13.40 6.08 -32.62
CA ARG A 133 12.99 4.73 -32.25
C ARG A 133 12.41 3.96 -33.43
N LEU A 134 11.61 4.63 -34.26
CA LEU A 134 11.04 4.03 -35.46
C LEU A 134 12.12 3.65 -36.47
N ARG A 135 13.12 4.52 -36.68
CA ARG A 135 14.27 4.23 -37.56
C ARG A 135 15.08 3.05 -37.06
N ASN A 136 15.31 2.95 -35.76
CA ASN A 136 16.00 1.79 -35.16
C ASN A 136 15.22 0.47 -35.35
N LEU A 137 13.89 0.48 -35.28
CA LEU A 137 13.09 -0.73 -35.55
C LEU A 137 13.13 -1.13 -37.03
N LEU A 138 13.42 -0.17 -37.91
CA LEU A 138 13.50 -0.37 -39.36
C LEU A 138 14.94 -0.54 -39.88
N ASP A 139 15.95 -0.46 -39.01
CA ASP A 139 17.36 -0.33 -39.37
C ASP A 139 17.60 0.72 -40.48
N LEU A 140 17.01 1.91 -40.31
CA LEU A 140 17.18 3.04 -41.23
C LEU A 140 18.22 4.03 -40.71
N GLU A 141 19.10 4.47 -41.60
CA GLU A 141 20.09 5.51 -41.31
C GLU A 141 19.47 6.93 -41.31
N GLY A 142 20.19 7.88 -40.69
CA GLY A 142 19.86 9.31 -40.67
C GLY A 142 18.89 9.77 -39.56
N GLU A 143 18.51 11.06 -39.62
CA GLU A 143 17.66 11.72 -38.62
C GLU A 143 16.31 12.20 -39.19
N GLY A 144 15.33 12.44 -38.32
CA GLY A 144 14.02 13.00 -38.70
C GLY A 144 12.97 11.97 -39.15
N ILE A 145 12.01 12.40 -39.97
CA ILE A 145 10.87 11.58 -40.41
C ILE A 145 11.30 10.55 -41.48
N PRO A 146 11.01 9.24 -41.35
CA PRO A 146 11.27 8.27 -42.41
C PRO A 146 10.54 8.61 -43.72
N PRO A 147 11.08 8.24 -44.89
CA PRO A 147 10.43 8.46 -46.17
C PRO A 147 9.00 7.91 -46.18
N PHE A 148 8.08 8.66 -46.81
CA PHE A 148 6.66 8.31 -46.95
C PHE A 148 5.87 8.07 -45.64
N PHE A 149 6.46 8.23 -44.45
CA PHE A 149 5.78 8.00 -43.17
C PHE A 149 4.47 8.80 -43.03
N LYS A 150 4.39 9.98 -43.65
CA LYS A 150 3.17 10.82 -43.66
C LYS A 150 1.94 10.06 -44.19
N LYS A 151 2.14 9.07 -45.06
CA LYS A 151 1.09 8.20 -45.64
C LYS A 151 0.42 7.26 -44.66
N THR A 152 1.00 7.08 -43.47
CA THR A 152 0.35 6.32 -42.40
C THR A 152 -0.96 6.95 -41.96
N LYS A 153 -1.14 8.27 -42.10
CA LYS A 153 -2.40 8.96 -41.80
C LYS A 153 -3.55 8.39 -42.65
N GLU A 154 -3.32 8.19 -43.94
CA GLU A 154 -4.31 7.60 -44.85
C GLU A 154 -4.62 6.14 -44.46
N LEU A 155 -3.61 5.37 -44.04
CA LEU A 155 -3.80 3.99 -43.57
C LEU A 155 -4.69 3.90 -42.32
N TRP A 156 -4.50 4.80 -41.36
CA TRP A 156 -5.40 4.93 -40.20
C TRP A 156 -6.83 5.27 -40.63
N GLY A 157 -7.00 6.10 -41.67
CA GLY A 157 -8.31 6.38 -42.26
C GLY A 157 -8.96 5.16 -42.90
N PHE A 158 -8.20 4.38 -43.69
CA PHE A 158 -8.70 3.15 -44.31
C PHE A 158 -9.15 2.13 -43.26
N LEU A 159 -8.44 2.01 -42.14
CA LEU A 159 -8.83 1.14 -41.03
C LEU A 159 -10.18 1.55 -40.43
N VAL A 160 -10.38 2.84 -40.17
CA VAL A 160 -11.63 3.36 -39.59
C VAL A 160 -12.82 3.12 -40.53
N GLU A 161 -12.65 3.30 -41.83
CA GLU A 161 -13.74 3.06 -42.80
C GLU A 161 -14.09 1.58 -42.93
N TRP A 162 -13.10 0.68 -42.90
CA TRP A 162 -13.35 -0.77 -42.88
C TRP A 162 -14.14 -1.21 -41.64
N GLN A 163 -13.80 -0.69 -40.46
CA GLN A 163 -14.54 -0.98 -39.23
C GLN A 163 -15.98 -0.46 -39.26
N LYS A 164 -16.23 0.67 -39.94
CA LYS A 164 -17.58 1.21 -40.14
C LYS A 164 -18.42 0.33 -41.07
N LEU A 165 -17.83 -0.17 -42.17
CA LEU A 165 -18.51 -1.09 -43.09
C LEU A 165 -18.88 -2.42 -42.43
N GLY A 166 -18.04 -2.92 -41.52
CA GLY A 166 -18.33 -4.12 -40.73
C GLY A 166 -19.41 -3.92 -39.65
N HIS A 167 -20.05 -2.75 -39.53
CA HIS A 167 -21.09 -2.46 -38.53
C HIS A 167 -20.74 -2.92 -37.09
N GLY A 168 -19.47 -2.76 -36.71
CA GLY A 168 -18.97 -3.12 -35.37
C GLY A 168 -18.61 -4.59 -35.19
N GLU A 169 -18.73 -5.45 -36.22
CA GLU A 169 -18.29 -6.85 -36.21
C GLU A 169 -16.83 -7.00 -35.74
N PHE A 170 -15.96 -6.11 -36.21
CA PHE A 170 -14.53 -6.08 -35.90
C PHE A 170 -14.18 -5.04 -34.81
N GLY A 171 -15.16 -4.53 -34.07
CA GLY A 171 -14.99 -3.42 -33.12
C GLY A 171 -14.55 -2.10 -33.79
N TYR A 172 -14.26 -1.09 -32.97
CA TYR A 172 -13.92 0.27 -33.41
C TYR A 172 -12.58 0.73 -32.85
N THR A 173 -11.63 1.11 -33.71
CA THR A 173 -10.38 1.70 -33.25
C THR A 173 -10.59 3.17 -32.90
N ASN A 174 -10.23 3.58 -31.69
CA ASN A 174 -10.30 5.00 -31.32
C ASN A 174 -9.07 5.76 -31.86
N VAL A 175 -9.18 6.21 -33.11
CA VAL A 175 -8.12 6.93 -33.84
C VAL A 175 -8.32 8.44 -33.65
N PHE A 176 -7.48 9.08 -32.83
CA PHE A 176 -7.46 10.54 -32.69
C PHE A 176 -6.04 11.09 -32.70
N SER A 177 -5.85 12.32 -33.19
CA SER A 177 -4.52 12.93 -33.23
C SER A 177 -4.14 13.48 -31.85
N PHE A 178 -3.14 12.90 -31.19
CA PHE A 178 -2.57 13.39 -29.93
C PHE A 178 -1.15 13.93 -30.12
N GLY A 179 -0.95 15.26 -30.03
CA GLY A 179 0.37 15.88 -30.20
C GLY A 179 0.73 16.20 -31.65
N SER A 180 1.92 15.80 -32.12
CA SER A 180 2.43 16.15 -33.46
C SER A 180 1.67 15.47 -34.61
N LYS A 181 1.52 16.20 -35.73
CA LYS A 181 0.63 15.92 -36.89
C LYS A 181 0.63 14.47 -37.43
N TYR A 182 1.74 13.74 -37.38
CA TYR A 182 1.84 12.38 -37.96
C TYR A 182 2.08 11.27 -36.94
N THR A 183 2.71 11.55 -35.81
CA THR A 183 2.94 10.55 -34.75
C THR A 183 1.77 10.47 -33.78
N GLY A 184 0.86 11.44 -33.83
CA GLY A 184 -0.26 11.52 -32.89
C GLY A 184 -1.23 10.36 -32.97
N TYR A 185 -1.38 9.71 -34.13
CA TYR A 185 -2.19 8.51 -34.28
C TYR A 185 -1.56 7.31 -33.56
N ALA A 186 -0.31 6.95 -33.88
CA ALA A 186 0.41 5.89 -33.18
C ALA A 186 0.50 6.14 -31.67
N ARG A 187 0.72 7.39 -31.25
CA ARG A 187 0.75 7.78 -29.83
C ARG A 187 -0.60 7.70 -29.13
N SER A 188 -1.71 7.92 -29.84
CA SER A 188 -3.06 7.79 -29.27
C SER A 188 -3.39 6.34 -28.92
N GLN A 189 -2.74 5.38 -29.58
CA GLN A 189 -2.88 3.96 -29.28
C GLN A 189 -2.05 3.54 -28.05
N CYS A 190 -1.18 4.42 -27.52
CA CYS A 190 -0.38 4.22 -26.31
C CYS A 190 -0.78 5.22 -25.21
N LEU A 191 -2.04 5.14 -24.75
CA LEU A 191 -2.53 5.99 -23.64
C LEU A 191 -1.66 5.79 -22.39
N ILE A 192 -1.41 4.54 -22.04
CA ILE A 192 -0.56 4.11 -20.94
C ILE A 192 0.76 3.60 -21.54
N ARG A 193 1.90 4.20 -21.16
CA ARG A 193 3.22 3.76 -21.61
C ARG A 193 3.88 2.97 -20.50
N GLU A 194 5.06 2.41 -20.78
CA GLU A 194 5.81 1.59 -19.83
C GLU A 194 6.04 2.29 -18.48
N LYS A 195 6.32 3.59 -18.48
CA LYS A 195 6.49 4.37 -17.25
C LYS A 195 5.16 4.55 -16.49
N GLU A 196 4.07 4.79 -17.20
CA GLU A 196 2.73 4.87 -16.61
C GLU A 196 2.21 3.50 -16.14
N ARG A 197 2.68 2.38 -16.72
CA ARG A 197 2.37 1.03 -16.21
C ARG A 197 3.00 0.76 -14.85
N GLU A 198 4.21 1.25 -14.61
CA GLU A 198 4.81 1.19 -13.28
C GLU A 198 3.93 1.90 -12.25
N GLU A 199 3.38 3.06 -12.63
CA GLU A 199 2.40 3.82 -11.84
C GLU A 199 1.05 3.07 -11.71
N LEU A 200 0.64 2.28 -12.70
CA LEU A 200 -0.51 1.38 -12.60
C LEU A 200 -0.28 0.19 -11.67
N TYR A 201 0.91 -0.42 -11.66
CA TYR A 201 1.21 -1.52 -10.74
C TYR A 201 1.29 -1.02 -9.31
N GLU A 202 1.85 0.17 -9.11
CA GLU A 202 1.75 0.88 -7.83
C GLU A 202 0.28 1.15 -7.46
N PHE A 203 -0.56 1.55 -8.41
CA PHE A 203 -2.00 1.67 -8.21
C PHE A 203 -2.63 0.33 -7.81
N PHE A 204 -2.34 -0.79 -8.46
CA PHE A 204 -2.91 -2.10 -8.12
C PHE A 204 -2.53 -2.53 -6.70
N HIS A 205 -1.29 -2.28 -6.29
CA HIS A 205 -0.86 -2.50 -4.91
C HIS A 205 -1.53 -1.54 -3.91
N TRP A 206 -1.65 -0.26 -4.27
CA TRP A 206 -2.32 0.76 -3.48
C TRP A 206 -3.80 0.45 -3.27
N ALA A 207 -4.47 -0.02 -4.33
CA ALA A 207 -5.86 -0.45 -4.37
C ALA A 207 -6.08 -1.82 -3.68
N GLY A 208 -5.00 -2.57 -3.42
CA GLY A 208 -5.07 -3.89 -2.78
C GLY A 208 -5.56 -5.00 -3.71
N TYR A 209 -5.38 -4.84 -5.02
CA TYR A 209 -5.77 -5.82 -6.02
C TYR A 209 -4.80 -7.00 -6.07
N ARG A 210 -5.29 -8.17 -6.49
CA ARG A 210 -4.51 -9.39 -6.71
C ARG A 210 -4.74 -9.91 -8.13
N PRO A 211 -3.77 -10.59 -8.76
CA PRO A 211 -4.04 -11.31 -10.01
C PRO A 211 -5.26 -12.22 -9.87
N ASN A 212 -6.07 -12.32 -10.92
CA ASN A 212 -7.28 -13.17 -11.02
C ASN A 212 -8.51 -12.74 -10.19
N LEU A 213 -8.45 -11.66 -9.41
CA LEU A 213 -9.66 -11.09 -8.82
C LEU A 213 -10.46 -10.35 -9.91
N LYS A 214 -11.76 -10.60 -10.02
CA LYS A 214 -12.62 -9.88 -10.99
C LYS A 214 -12.99 -8.52 -10.45
N ILE A 215 -12.72 -7.47 -11.21
CA ILE A 215 -13.00 -6.08 -10.82
C ILE A 215 -13.79 -5.41 -11.94
N ASP A 216 -14.84 -4.67 -11.58
CA ASP A 216 -15.64 -3.92 -12.55
C ASP A 216 -14.98 -2.58 -12.91
N SER A 217 -15.36 -2.06 -14.09
CA SER A 217 -14.81 -0.80 -14.65
C SER A 217 -15.13 0.43 -13.82
N LYS A 218 -16.28 0.46 -13.11
CA LYS A 218 -16.67 1.59 -12.28
C LYS A 218 -15.77 1.66 -11.04
N THR A 219 -15.54 0.53 -10.38
CA THR A 219 -14.66 0.41 -9.22
C THR A 219 -13.21 0.78 -9.58
N ILE A 220 -12.67 0.28 -10.70
CA ILE A 220 -11.34 0.71 -11.17
C ILE A 220 -11.32 2.22 -11.46
N SER A 221 -12.35 2.77 -12.11
CA SER A 221 -12.38 4.21 -12.42
C SER A 221 -12.34 5.08 -11.18
N GLU A 222 -13.17 4.78 -10.17
CA GLU A 222 -13.26 5.53 -8.93
C GLU A 222 -11.95 5.47 -8.12
N GLN A 223 -11.33 4.29 -8.06
CA GLN A 223 -10.08 4.12 -7.31
C GLN A 223 -8.88 4.73 -8.04
N LEU A 224 -8.82 4.61 -9.37
CA LEU A 224 -7.77 5.21 -10.18
C LEU A 224 -7.84 6.74 -10.12
N GLU A 225 -9.05 7.32 -10.09
CA GLU A 225 -9.26 8.75 -9.86
C GLU A 225 -8.63 9.20 -8.53
N LEU A 226 -8.91 8.48 -7.44
CA LEU A 226 -8.36 8.79 -6.12
C LEU A 226 -6.83 8.68 -6.09
N PHE A 227 -6.27 7.65 -6.74
CA PHE A 227 -4.84 7.44 -6.81
C PHE A 227 -4.11 8.51 -7.63
N LEU A 228 -4.72 8.97 -8.72
CA LEU A 228 -4.12 9.95 -9.62
C LEU A 228 -4.32 11.40 -9.15
N THR A 229 -5.35 11.68 -8.34
CA THR A 229 -5.67 13.03 -7.82
C THR A 229 -4.45 13.75 -7.20
N PRO A 230 -3.65 13.12 -6.31
CA PRO A 230 -2.47 13.78 -5.73
C PRO A 230 -1.24 13.78 -6.64
N LYS A 231 -1.24 13.04 -7.77
CA LYS A 231 -0.06 12.85 -8.61
C LYS A 231 0.03 13.88 -9.73
N ILE A 232 1.23 14.41 -9.97
CA ILE A 232 1.54 15.29 -11.11
C ILE A 232 2.21 14.45 -12.22
N SER A 233 1.53 13.40 -12.68
CA SER A 233 2.00 12.50 -13.74
C SER A 233 1.35 12.81 -15.08
N ARG A 234 1.86 12.20 -16.15
CA ARG A 234 1.20 12.27 -17.47
C ARG A 234 -0.14 11.53 -17.44
N LEU A 235 -0.18 10.38 -16.77
CA LEU A 235 -1.39 9.57 -16.60
C LEU A 235 -2.48 10.38 -15.87
N SER A 236 -2.13 11.03 -14.75
CA SER A 236 -3.05 11.92 -14.02
C SER A 236 -3.59 13.05 -14.91
N ARG A 237 -2.70 13.79 -15.60
CA ARG A 237 -3.13 14.86 -16.51
C ARG A 237 -4.04 14.39 -17.65
N MET A 238 -3.86 13.16 -18.14
CA MET A 238 -4.71 12.59 -19.19
C MET A 238 -6.05 12.09 -18.64
N PHE A 239 -6.05 11.51 -17.44
CA PHE A 239 -7.25 11.00 -16.77
C PHE A 239 -8.24 12.12 -16.44
N PHE A 240 -7.74 13.28 -16.02
CA PHE A 240 -8.54 14.47 -15.68
C PHE A 240 -8.77 15.44 -16.85
N GLN A 241 -8.48 15.02 -18.09
CA GLN A 241 -8.68 15.89 -19.26
C GLN A 241 -10.15 15.83 -19.73
N ASP A 242 -10.78 16.99 -19.97
CA ASP A 242 -12.15 17.14 -20.52
C ASP A 242 -12.26 16.78 -22.02
N LYS A 243 -11.78 15.59 -22.39
CA LYS A 243 -11.94 15.03 -23.74
C LYS A 243 -12.75 13.74 -23.65
N LYS A 244 -13.89 13.74 -24.34
CA LYS A 244 -14.84 12.62 -24.39
C LYS A 244 -14.13 11.32 -24.76
N GLY A 245 -14.34 10.26 -23.97
CA GLY A 245 -13.81 8.91 -24.20
C GLY A 245 -12.37 8.64 -23.75
N ILE A 246 -11.56 9.64 -23.38
CA ILE A 246 -10.18 9.38 -22.90
C ILE A 246 -10.17 8.71 -21.52
N ARG A 247 -11.06 9.14 -20.62
CA ARG A 247 -11.19 8.57 -19.28
C ARG A 247 -11.60 7.10 -19.34
N GLU A 248 -12.66 6.79 -20.10
CA GLU A 248 -13.13 5.42 -20.35
C GLU A 248 -12.04 4.54 -20.94
N ALA A 249 -11.26 5.10 -21.87
CA ALA A 249 -10.14 4.40 -22.47
C ALA A 249 -9.03 4.05 -21.47
N ILE A 250 -8.65 4.99 -20.61
CA ILE A 250 -7.64 4.74 -19.55
C ILE A 250 -8.16 3.67 -18.58
N VAL A 251 -9.44 3.71 -18.21
CA VAL A 251 -10.06 2.70 -17.34
C VAL A 251 -10.00 1.31 -17.99
N ASN A 252 -10.41 1.20 -19.25
CA ASN A 252 -10.37 -0.07 -19.98
C ASN A 252 -8.95 -0.59 -20.18
N THR A 253 -7.98 0.29 -20.48
CA THR A 253 -6.57 -0.11 -20.55
C THR A 253 -6.05 -0.54 -19.18
N THR A 254 -6.46 0.13 -18.10
CA THR A 254 -6.06 -0.25 -16.72
C THR A 254 -6.63 -1.61 -16.33
N LEU A 255 -7.89 -1.90 -16.67
CA LEU A 255 -8.50 -3.22 -16.51
C LEU A 255 -7.72 -4.29 -17.28
N PHE A 256 -7.38 -4.03 -18.53
CA PHE A 256 -6.60 -4.95 -19.35
C PHE A 256 -5.20 -5.21 -18.77
N GLU A 257 -4.50 -4.16 -18.32
CA GLU A 257 -3.19 -4.31 -17.67
C GLU A 257 -3.31 -5.10 -16.36
N TYR A 258 -4.42 -4.95 -15.64
CA TYR A 258 -4.69 -5.70 -14.43
C TYR A 258 -4.98 -7.18 -14.68
N GLU A 259 -5.78 -7.51 -15.71
CA GLU A 259 -6.05 -8.90 -16.12
C GLU A 259 -4.77 -9.65 -16.50
N ASN A 260 -3.77 -8.92 -17.01
CA ASN A 260 -2.48 -9.46 -17.42
C ASN A 260 -1.38 -9.27 -16.37
N TRP A 261 -1.70 -8.71 -15.20
CA TRP A 261 -0.74 -8.48 -14.14
C TRP A 261 -0.54 -9.76 -13.30
N ASP A 262 0.70 -10.22 -13.19
CA ASP A 262 1.08 -11.44 -12.46
C ASP A 262 1.33 -11.21 -10.96
N GLY A 263 1.07 -9.99 -10.47
CA GLY A 263 1.27 -9.63 -9.07
C GLY A 263 2.68 -9.15 -8.75
N THR A 264 3.59 -9.18 -9.73
CA THR A 264 4.96 -8.71 -9.54
C THR A 264 5.05 -7.22 -9.82
N ASN A 265 5.73 -6.49 -8.94
CA ASN A 265 6.21 -5.15 -9.24
C ASN A 265 7.63 -5.29 -9.78
N ASN A 266 7.82 -5.11 -11.09
CA ASN A 266 9.15 -5.19 -11.70
C ASN A 266 10.15 -4.16 -11.13
N ASN A 267 9.74 -3.21 -10.29
CA ASN A 267 10.65 -2.38 -9.50
C ASN A 267 11.21 -3.05 -8.22
N LEU A 268 10.67 -4.17 -7.76
CA LEU A 268 11.29 -4.99 -6.71
C LEU A 268 12.36 -5.92 -7.28
N ILE A 269 12.24 -6.34 -8.55
CA ILE A 269 13.18 -7.26 -9.22
C ILE A 269 14.21 -6.50 -10.09
N ARG A 270 13.90 -5.36 -10.71
CA ARG A 270 14.93 -4.55 -11.42
C ARG A 270 15.94 -3.87 -10.49
N ASN A 271 15.59 -3.73 -9.21
CA ASN A 271 16.54 -3.40 -8.14
C ASN A 271 17.44 -4.60 -7.76
N GLN A 272 17.26 -5.78 -8.35
CA GLN A 272 18.11 -6.96 -8.08
C GLN A 272 19.23 -7.14 -9.12
N GLU A 273 19.14 -6.58 -10.33
CA GLU A 273 20.18 -6.74 -11.38
C GLU A 273 21.01 -5.48 -11.67
N THR A 274 20.64 -4.31 -11.13
CA THR A 274 21.44 -3.07 -11.29
C THR A 274 22.40 -2.78 -10.14
N PHE A 275 22.45 -3.63 -9.11
CA PHE A 275 23.31 -3.41 -7.92
C PHE A 275 24.72 -4.00 -8.02
N THR A 276 25.10 -4.62 -9.14
CA THR A 276 26.48 -5.10 -9.37
C THR A 276 27.38 -4.12 -10.13
N ASN A 277 26.84 -2.98 -10.58
CA ASN A 277 27.64 -1.81 -10.95
C ASN A 277 27.04 -0.58 -10.25
N SER A 278 27.37 -0.43 -8.97
CA SER A 278 26.95 0.70 -8.15
C SER A 278 27.58 2.01 -8.66
N VAL A 279 26.91 2.68 -9.59
CA VAL A 279 26.94 4.14 -9.59
C VAL A 279 25.96 4.55 -8.49
N LYS A 280 26.48 4.94 -7.32
CA LYS A 280 25.69 5.49 -6.21
C LYS A 280 24.74 6.56 -6.77
N HIS A 281 23.44 6.28 -6.85
CA HIS A 281 22.45 7.31 -7.17
C HIS A 281 22.32 8.23 -5.96
N ILE A 282 23.09 9.31 -5.95
CA ILE A 282 23.01 10.35 -4.93
C ILE A 282 21.65 11.04 -5.07
N LYS A 283 20.78 10.92 -4.06
CA LYS A 283 19.47 11.59 -4.05
C LYS A 283 19.67 13.07 -3.82
N LYS A 284 19.12 13.90 -4.72
CA LYS A 284 19.28 15.35 -4.67
C LYS A 284 18.06 16.03 -4.06
N TYR A 285 18.25 16.81 -3.00
CA TYR A 285 17.23 17.70 -2.45
C TYR A 285 17.61 19.16 -2.67
N ASN A 286 16.64 19.98 -3.05
CA ASN A 286 16.86 21.42 -3.14
C ASN A 286 16.71 22.04 -1.75
N LEU A 287 17.69 22.84 -1.35
CA LEU A 287 17.62 23.68 -0.17
C LEU A 287 16.87 24.97 -0.49
N PHE A 288 16.03 25.37 0.44
CA PHE A 288 15.31 26.62 0.48
C PHE A 288 15.98 27.56 1.48
N LEU A 289 15.97 28.86 1.18
CA LEU A 289 16.41 29.90 2.11
C LEU A 289 15.25 30.19 3.07
N ARG A 290 15.52 30.10 4.38
CA ARG A 290 14.58 30.44 5.45
C ARG A 290 15.11 31.64 6.23
N ILE A 291 14.25 32.64 6.45
CA ILE A 291 14.53 33.84 7.22
C ILE A 291 13.48 33.93 8.34
N ASP A 292 13.94 33.96 9.58
CA ASP A 292 13.11 33.96 10.78
C ASP A 292 13.49 35.11 11.71
N LYS A 293 12.55 35.56 12.53
CA LYS A 293 12.76 36.60 13.56
C LYS A 293 13.09 35.91 14.88
N ASP A 294 14.28 36.13 15.42
CA ASP A 294 14.68 35.66 16.74
C ASP A 294 14.08 36.56 17.83
N THR A 295 12.85 36.26 18.21
CA THR A 295 12.11 36.98 19.26
C THR A 295 12.68 36.77 20.67
N LYS A 296 13.65 35.86 20.85
CA LYS A 296 14.21 35.51 22.16
C LYS A 296 15.21 36.52 22.71
N LYS A 297 15.78 37.41 21.88
CA LYS A 297 16.86 38.32 22.30
C LYS A 297 16.44 39.78 22.47
N ASN A 298 15.48 40.26 21.67
CA ASN A 298 15.01 41.65 21.78
C ASN A 298 13.62 41.83 21.16
N PHE A 299 12.62 42.19 21.97
CA PHE A 299 11.21 42.25 21.53
C PHE A 299 10.92 43.43 20.58
N PHE A 300 11.66 44.53 20.72
CA PHE A 300 11.48 45.75 19.92
C PHE A 300 12.32 45.77 18.63
N ASN A 301 13.35 44.91 18.52
CA ASN A 301 14.19 44.79 17.33
C ASN A 301 14.76 43.36 17.20
N PRO A 302 13.97 42.38 16.74
CA PRO A 302 14.37 40.98 16.73
C PRO A 302 15.52 40.72 15.75
N ASP A 303 16.55 40.01 16.20
CA ASP A 303 17.66 39.54 15.35
C ASP A 303 17.12 38.60 14.26
N VAL A 304 17.74 38.58 13.08
CA VAL A 304 17.35 37.62 12.03
C VAL A 304 18.16 36.34 12.08
N LYS A 305 17.45 35.21 11.98
CA LYS A 305 18.02 33.90 11.73
C LYS A 305 17.88 33.55 10.25
N VAL A 306 19.01 33.39 9.58
CA VAL A 306 19.07 32.89 8.20
C VAL A 306 19.46 31.42 8.23
N SER A 307 18.75 30.57 7.50
CA SER A 307 18.99 29.13 7.50
C SER A 307 18.69 28.49 6.14
N PHE A 308 19.35 27.37 5.86
CA PHE A 308 18.96 26.45 4.79
C PHE A 308 17.99 25.39 5.32
N PHE A 309 16.98 25.08 4.51
CA PHE A 309 15.88 24.19 4.86
C PHE A 309 15.52 23.26 3.68
N ALA A 310 15.25 21.98 3.92
CA ALA A 310 14.67 21.08 2.92
C ALA A 310 13.71 20.07 3.55
N ILE A 311 12.63 19.75 2.82
CA ILE A 311 11.69 18.69 3.20
C ILE A 311 12.07 17.41 2.46
N ALA A 312 12.21 16.33 3.20
CA ALA A 312 12.44 14.99 2.68
C ALA A 312 11.11 14.23 2.56
N GLU A 313 10.92 13.49 1.47
CA GLU A 313 9.76 12.62 1.29
C GLU A 313 9.82 11.44 2.26
N GLU A 314 8.72 11.14 2.97
CA GLU A 314 8.62 10.14 4.06
C GLU A 314 8.85 8.67 3.64
N GLU A 315 9.23 8.40 2.39
CA GLU A 315 9.32 7.03 1.86
C GLU A 315 10.52 6.21 2.37
N PHE A 316 11.29 6.67 3.35
CA PHE A 316 12.44 5.91 3.84
C PHE A 316 12.57 5.88 5.37
N PHE A 317 12.58 4.64 5.89
CA PHE A 317 13.06 4.29 7.22
C PHE A 317 14.55 4.67 7.36
N PHE A 318 14.85 5.80 7.98
CA PHE A 318 16.22 6.21 8.33
C PHE A 318 16.37 6.74 9.77
N GLN A 319 15.31 6.65 10.59
CA GLN A 319 15.31 7.29 11.91
C GLN A 319 16.48 6.81 12.79
N ASP A 320 16.78 5.50 12.76
CA ASP A 320 17.87 4.91 13.56
C ASP A 320 19.29 5.22 13.05
N GLU A 321 19.48 5.54 11.76
CA GLU A 321 20.80 5.91 11.20
C GLU A 321 21.05 7.42 11.29
N LEU A 322 20.01 8.24 11.22
CA LEU A 322 20.08 9.70 11.33
C LEU A 322 20.42 10.18 12.75
N GLU A 323 20.03 9.43 13.79
CA GLU A 323 20.40 9.71 15.18
C GLU A 323 21.87 9.35 15.50
N LYS A 324 22.46 8.40 14.75
CA LYS A 324 23.84 7.93 14.98
C LYS A 324 24.89 8.67 14.15
N ASN A 325 24.53 9.17 12.97
CA ASN A 325 25.46 9.87 12.10
C ASN A 325 25.47 11.37 12.42
N LYS A 326 26.66 11.91 12.77
CA LYS A 326 26.91 13.35 12.84
C LYS A 326 26.74 13.96 11.44
N LEU A 327 25.52 14.35 11.08
CA LEU A 327 25.23 15.18 9.91
C LEU A 327 26.12 16.43 10.00
N LYS A 328 27.05 16.63 9.05
CA LYS A 328 27.96 17.79 9.04
C LYS A 328 27.17 19.10 9.02
N ASN A 329 26.94 19.70 10.19
CA ASN A 329 26.28 20.99 10.41
C ASN A 329 24.81 21.07 9.95
N PHE A 330 24.13 19.94 9.76
CA PHE A 330 22.68 19.87 9.51
C PHE A 330 21.99 19.16 10.66
N HIS A 331 20.81 19.63 11.03
CA HIS A 331 19.88 18.98 11.93
C HIS A 331 18.76 18.33 11.11
N TYR A 332 18.32 17.14 11.50
CA TYR A 332 17.15 16.49 10.92
C TYR A 332 16.06 16.32 11.98
N LYS A 333 14.86 16.82 11.72
CA LYS A 333 13.69 16.67 12.61
C LYS A 333 12.41 16.72 11.79
N ASN A 334 11.46 15.83 12.05
CA ASN A 334 10.13 15.81 11.41
C ASN A 334 10.18 15.90 9.87
N GLY A 335 10.94 15.02 9.22
CA GLY A 335 11.01 15.02 7.75
C GLY A 335 11.82 16.18 7.15
N THR A 336 12.53 16.97 7.95
CA THR A 336 13.14 18.23 7.50
C THR A 336 14.63 18.29 7.84
N PHE A 337 15.45 18.69 6.86
CA PHE A 337 16.84 19.11 7.06
C PHE A 337 16.93 20.61 7.34
N TYR A 338 17.72 20.99 8.34
CA TYR A 338 17.89 22.37 8.77
C TYR A 338 19.37 22.69 9.04
N LYS A 339 19.86 23.82 8.53
CA LYS A 339 21.21 24.35 8.84
C LYS A 339 21.14 25.86 9.03
N GLU A 340 21.54 26.35 10.20
CA GLU A 340 21.67 27.78 10.46
C GLU A 340 22.92 28.35 9.79
N ILE A 341 22.81 29.57 9.24
CA ILE A 341 23.90 30.29 8.58
C ILE A 341 24.34 31.41 9.52
N SER A 342 25.63 31.46 9.84
CA SER A 342 26.15 32.54 10.68
C SER A 342 26.18 33.86 9.92
N ILE A 343 26.09 35.00 10.63
CA ILE A 343 26.06 36.34 10.01
C ILE A 343 27.26 36.59 9.09
N LYS A 344 28.45 36.10 9.48
CA LYS A 344 29.68 36.21 8.68
C LYS A 344 29.64 35.40 7.38
N GLU A 345 28.74 34.43 7.29
CA GLU A 345 28.58 33.53 6.15
C GLU A 345 27.36 33.88 5.30
N ILE A 346 26.61 34.95 5.59
CA ILE A 346 25.40 35.30 4.83
C ILE A 346 25.70 35.50 3.35
N ASP A 347 26.86 36.05 2.97
CA ASP A 347 27.23 36.20 1.56
C ASP A 347 27.26 34.88 0.77
N THR A 348 27.37 33.72 1.46
CA THR A 348 27.30 32.39 0.83
C THR A 348 25.97 32.12 0.13
N ILE A 349 24.88 32.82 0.49
CA ILE A 349 23.57 32.70 -0.19
C ILE A 349 23.59 33.27 -1.61
N SER A 350 24.60 34.07 -1.98
CA SER A 350 24.77 34.56 -3.36
C SER A 350 25.28 33.47 -4.30
N TYR A 351 25.84 32.39 -3.77
CA TYR A 351 26.55 31.37 -4.53
C TYR A 351 25.87 30.01 -4.40
N ASP A 352 25.98 29.19 -5.43
CA ASP A 352 25.50 27.81 -5.40
C ASP A 352 26.21 27.02 -4.30
N GLN A 353 25.45 26.44 -3.39
CA GLN A 353 25.98 25.58 -2.33
C GLN A 353 25.62 24.13 -2.60
N LYS A 354 26.55 23.23 -2.31
CA LYS A 354 26.34 21.80 -2.41
C LYS A 354 26.87 21.11 -1.16
N TYR A 355 26.01 20.36 -0.49
CA TYR A 355 26.36 19.56 0.67
C TYR A 355 26.13 18.09 0.37
N ILE A 356 27.12 17.28 0.69
CA ILE A 356 27.03 15.82 0.59
C ILE A 356 26.92 15.27 2.01
N VAL A 357 25.88 14.50 2.27
CA VAL A 357 25.51 14.04 3.62
C VAL A 357 25.17 12.54 3.59
N LEU A 358 25.31 11.85 4.72
CA LEU A 358 25.11 10.39 4.87
C LEU A 358 25.96 9.58 3.89
N ASP A 359 27.30 9.65 4.02
CA ASP A 359 28.26 8.83 3.24
C ASP A 359 28.03 8.82 1.73
N GLU A 360 27.75 10.01 1.18
CA GLU A 360 27.51 10.27 -0.26
C GLU A 360 26.17 9.74 -0.80
N GLN A 361 25.21 9.46 0.07
CA GLN A 361 23.87 9.03 -0.35
C GLN A 361 22.93 10.21 -0.64
N LEU A 362 23.18 11.38 -0.02
CA LEU A 362 22.38 12.59 -0.17
C LEU A 362 23.20 13.77 -0.66
N GLU A 363 22.66 14.51 -1.62
CA GLU A 363 23.18 15.78 -2.11
C GLU A 363 22.13 16.87 -1.88
N LEU A 364 22.41 17.78 -0.96
CA LEU A 364 21.59 18.97 -0.71
C LEU A 364 22.16 20.13 -1.54
N VAL A 365 21.36 20.69 -2.45
CA VAL A 365 21.78 21.74 -3.37
C VAL A 365 21.01 23.02 -3.10
N PHE A 366 21.71 24.11 -2.82
CA PHE A 366 21.14 25.45 -2.79
C PHE A 366 21.58 26.20 -4.04
N LYS A 367 20.66 26.91 -4.69
CA LYS A 367 20.99 27.80 -5.80
C LYS A 367 21.14 29.23 -5.31
N GLY A 368 22.34 29.77 -5.47
CA GLY A 368 22.65 31.14 -5.08
C GLY A 368 21.96 32.16 -5.98
N LYS A 369 21.52 33.27 -5.40
CA LYS A 369 20.95 34.40 -6.13
C LYS A 369 21.33 35.71 -5.44
N THR A 370 21.34 36.80 -6.20
CA THR A 370 21.47 38.16 -5.65
C THR A 370 20.13 38.79 -5.28
N LEU A 371 19.01 38.10 -5.59
CA LEU A 371 17.65 38.50 -5.26
C LEU A 371 16.78 37.27 -4.99
N PHE A 372 16.15 37.26 -3.81
CA PHE A 372 15.22 36.24 -3.34
C PHE A 372 13.85 36.84 -3.10
N VAL A 373 12.82 36.11 -3.53
CA VAL A 373 11.43 36.35 -3.14
C VAL A 373 11.06 35.29 -2.11
N LEU A 374 10.64 35.71 -0.93
CA LEU A 374 10.21 34.83 0.15
C LEU A 374 8.73 35.06 0.46
N ARG A 375 8.04 33.97 0.84
CA ARG A 375 6.66 33.97 1.37
C ARG A 375 6.65 33.36 2.75
N LYS A 376 5.64 33.66 3.57
CA LYS A 376 5.44 32.92 4.83
C LYS A 376 5.22 31.44 4.52
N GLY A 377 6.01 30.58 5.14
CA GLY A 377 6.05 29.13 4.90
C GLY A 377 4.93 28.32 5.57
N ILE A 378 3.81 28.95 5.91
CA ILE A 378 2.70 28.30 6.63
C ILE A 378 2.09 27.18 5.79
N ASP A 379 2.11 27.34 4.46
CA ASP A 379 1.73 26.35 3.44
C ASP A 379 2.45 25.00 3.58
N ILE A 380 3.62 25.01 4.22
CA ILE A 380 4.43 23.82 4.50
C ILE A 380 4.68 23.62 6.01
N GLY A 381 3.86 24.23 6.86
CA GLY A 381 3.92 24.06 8.32
C GLY A 381 5.09 24.78 9.00
N VAL A 382 5.67 25.81 8.35
CA VAL A 382 6.82 26.54 8.87
C VAL A 382 6.48 28.02 9.08
N ASN A 383 6.49 28.47 10.33
CA ASN A 383 6.26 29.88 10.68
C ASN A 383 7.53 30.73 10.47
N ALA A 384 7.97 30.88 9.23
CA ALA A 384 9.12 31.72 8.83
C ALA A 384 8.97 32.16 7.35
N TRP A 385 9.77 33.13 6.91
CA TRP A 385 9.85 33.48 5.48
C TRP A 385 10.69 32.44 4.74
N ILE A 386 10.18 31.88 3.64
CA ILE A 386 10.86 30.86 2.86
C ILE A 386 10.90 31.27 1.40
N ASN A 387 12.05 31.11 0.76
CA ASN A 387 12.18 31.45 -0.67
C ASN A 387 11.24 30.62 -1.55
N ARG A 388 10.76 31.28 -2.59
CA ARG A 388 9.84 30.75 -3.60
C ARG A 388 10.27 31.25 -4.97
N ASN A 389 9.78 30.60 -6.02
CA ASN A 389 10.09 30.95 -7.41
C ASN A 389 8.98 31.76 -8.09
N GLU A 390 7.99 32.21 -7.33
CA GLU A 390 6.79 32.88 -7.82
C GLU A 390 6.27 33.90 -6.81
N LEU A 391 5.67 34.95 -7.34
CA LEU A 391 4.88 35.95 -6.63
C LEU A 391 3.42 35.55 -6.67
N ILE A 392 2.70 35.61 -5.55
CA ILE A 392 1.26 35.34 -5.47
C ILE A 392 0.47 36.63 -5.26
N GLU A 393 -0.63 36.78 -6.00
CA GLU A 393 -1.56 37.89 -5.80
C GLU A 393 -2.17 37.88 -4.39
N ASN A 394 -2.34 39.07 -3.80
CA ASN A 394 -2.93 39.34 -2.49
C ASN A 394 -2.15 38.82 -1.28
N GLN A 395 -0.91 38.35 -1.47
CA GLN A 395 -0.01 37.93 -0.38
C GLN A 395 1.16 38.91 -0.21
N GLU A 396 1.65 39.01 1.03
CA GLU A 396 2.90 39.70 1.34
C GLU A 396 4.10 38.84 0.92
N HIS A 397 5.07 39.48 0.30
CA HIS A 397 6.32 38.87 -0.11
C HIS A 397 7.47 39.66 0.51
N LEU A 398 8.39 38.96 1.16
CA LEU A 398 9.65 39.53 1.59
C LEU A 398 10.64 39.40 0.44
N ILE A 399 11.08 40.53 -0.12
CA ILE A 399 12.12 40.56 -1.14
C ILE A 399 13.44 40.88 -0.45
N VAL A 400 14.42 40.00 -0.60
CA VAL A 400 15.77 40.14 -0.05
C VAL A 400 16.75 40.20 -1.21
N PHE A 401 17.53 41.28 -1.29
CA PHE A 401 18.35 41.57 -2.45
C PHE A 401 19.67 42.26 -2.07
N ARG A 402 20.70 42.07 -2.90
CA ARG A 402 21.97 42.81 -2.75
C ARG A 402 21.79 44.27 -3.15
N LYS A 403 22.57 45.17 -2.55
CA LYS A 403 22.56 46.62 -2.80
C LYS A 403 22.62 46.98 -4.29
N GLU A 404 23.34 46.22 -5.09
CA GLU A 404 23.42 46.36 -6.56
C GLU A 404 22.06 46.25 -7.29
N LYS A 405 21.09 45.54 -6.69
CA LYS A 405 19.73 45.36 -7.21
C LYS A 405 18.72 46.37 -6.68
N GLU A 406 19.15 47.34 -5.87
CA GLU A 406 18.26 48.30 -5.26
C GLU A 406 17.51 49.17 -6.28
N THR A 407 18.19 49.61 -7.34
CA THR A 407 17.57 50.38 -8.42
C THR A 407 16.53 49.58 -9.19
N ASP A 408 16.82 48.32 -9.52
CA ASP A 408 15.90 47.40 -10.20
C ASP A 408 14.64 47.14 -9.36
N VAL A 409 14.80 46.91 -8.04
CA VAL A 409 13.69 46.62 -7.12
C VAL A 409 12.83 47.85 -6.87
N ARG A 410 13.45 49.03 -6.63
CA ARG A 410 12.70 50.28 -6.43
C ARG A 410 11.92 50.67 -7.67
N PHE A 411 12.56 50.64 -8.85
CA PHE A 411 11.88 50.87 -10.12
C PHE A 411 10.70 49.91 -10.33
N TRP A 412 10.87 48.64 -9.96
CA TRP A 412 9.80 47.65 -10.05
C TRP A 412 8.63 47.95 -9.10
N ILE A 413 8.91 48.36 -7.86
CA ILE A 413 7.89 48.76 -6.89
C ILE A 413 7.12 50.00 -7.39
N ASP A 414 7.85 51.03 -7.83
CA ASP A 414 7.29 52.30 -8.27
C ASP A 414 6.45 52.13 -9.53
N LYS A 415 6.95 51.39 -10.53
CA LYS A 415 6.25 51.14 -11.80
C LYS A 415 4.94 50.38 -11.62
N ASN A 416 4.86 49.49 -10.62
CA ASN A 416 3.66 48.69 -10.36
C ASN A 416 2.80 49.26 -9.21
N GLU A 417 3.15 50.43 -8.68
CA GLU A 417 2.44 51.10 -7.57
C GLU A 417 2.20 50.18 -6.36
N LEU A 418 3.20 49.34 -6.02
CA LEU A 418 3.02 48.31 -5.00
C LEU A 418 3.08 48.89 -3.58
N PRO A 419 2.11 48.58 -2.69
CA PRO A 419 2.25 48.85 -1.28
C PRO A 419 3.47 48.12 -0.74
N HIS A 420 4.35 48.87 -0.09
CA HIS A 420 5.60 48.33 0.42
C HIS A 420 5.96 48.92 1.79
N LYS A 421 6.72 48.14 2.55
CA LYS A 421 7.30 48.56 3.83
C LYS A 421 8.77 48.16 3.83
N ASN A 422 9.64 49.13 4.10
CA ASN A 422 11.02 48.84 4.40
C ASN A 422 11.07 48.12 5.75
N GLU A 423 11.58 46.91 5.73
CA GLU A 423 11.84 46.16 6.96
C GLU A 423 13.32 46.28 7.26
N LEU A 424 13.67 46.66 8.48
CA LEU A 424 15.03 46.68 8.96
C LEU A 424 15.22 45.46 9.83
N PHE A 425 16.08 44.56 9.38
CA PHE A 425 16.50 43.41 10.15
C PHE A 425 17.86 43.72 10.77
N ALA A 426 17.91 43.78 12.11
CA ALA A 426 19.18 43.87 12.82
C ALA A 426 20.06 42.68 12.43
N ASN A 427 21.25 42.95 11.88
CA ASN A 427 22.28 41.98 11.46
C ASN A 427 22.22 41.37 10.05
N LEU A 428 21.41 41.91 9.13
CA LEU A 428 21.69 41.69 7.70
C LEU A 428 22.97 42.48 7.33
N PRO A 429 23.94 41.89 6.60
CA PRO A 429 25.16 42.59 6.20
C PRO A 429 24.85 43.87 5.44
N GLU A 430 25.74 44.87 5.49
CA GLU A 430 25.54 46.16 4.84
C GLU A 430 25.28 46.07 3.32
N GLU A 431 25.65 44.96 2.69
CA GLU A 431 25.44 44.70 1.26
C GLU A 431 24.07 44.11 0.92
N TRP A 432 23.24 43.76 1.91
CA TRP A 432 21.90 43.22 1.70
C TRP A 432 20.82 44.17 2.19
N ARG A 433 19.70 44.21 1.46
CA ARG A 433 18.52 45.02 1.74
C ARG A 433 17.28 44.14 1.66
N CYS A 434 16.23 44.57 2.32
CA CYS A 434 14.95 43.87 2.30
C CYS A 434 13.77 44.83 2.30
N VAL A 435 12.71 44.41 1.60
CA VAL A 435 11.45 45.15 1.51
C VAL A 435 10.32 44.14 1.52
N ILE A 436 9.28 44.40 2.30
CA ILE A 436 8.01 43.67 2.17
C ILE A 436 7.18 44.39 1.12
N VAL A 437 6.70 43.65 0.14
CA VAL A 437 5.75 44.14 -0.86
C VAL A 437 4.47 43.32 -0.80
N ARG A 438 3.34 43.99 -1.04
CA ARG A 438 2.05 43.32 -1.24
C ARG A 438 1.66 43.41 -2.69
N ILE A 439 1.44 42.25 -3.33
CA ILE A 439 1.01 42.22 -4.72
C ILE A 439 -0.50 42.39 -4.76
N ASN A 440 -0.99 43.55 -5.21
CA ASN A 440 -2.42 43.79 -5.39
C ASN A 440 -2.91 43.26 -6.74
N ARG A 441 -4.22 43.08 -6.88
CA ARG A 441 -4.84 42.62 -8.13
C ARG A 441 -4.68 43.67 -9.23
N GLN A 442 -3.79 43.42 -10.19
CA GLN A 442 -3.60 44.22 -11.41
C GLN A 442 -3.64 43.32 -12.65
N GLU A 443 -4.10 43.83 -13.80
CA GLU A 443 -4.23 43.04 -15.03
C GLU A 443 -2.88 42.60 -15.63
N THR A 444 -1.81 43.36 -15.37
CA THR A 444 -0.44 43.06 -15.80
C THR A 444 0.58 43.63 -14.82
N LEU A 445 1.37 42.77 -14.17
CA LEU A 445 2.55 43.16 -13.40
C LEU A 445 3.79 43.18 -14.31
N CYS A 446 4.53 44.27 -14.32
CA CYS A 446 5.80 44.35 -15.06
C CYS A 446 6.88 43.60 -14.28
N ASN A 447 7.28 42.39 -14.69
CA ASN A 447 8.23 41.55 -13.95
C ASN A 447 9.63 41.44 -14.59
N GLU A 448 9.90 42.18 -15.67
CA GLU A 448 11.13 42.06 -16.48
C GLU A 448 12.42 42.26 -15.67
N LYS A 449 12.38 43.08 -14.61
CA LYS A 449 13.57 43.44 -13.81
C LYS A 449 13.87 42.50 -12.64
N ILE A 450 12.86 41.83 -12.11
CA ILE A 450 13.03 40.90 -10.97
C ILE A 450 13.03 39.42 -11.39
N GLY A 451 12.45 39.07 -12.55
CA GLY A 451 12.56 37.71 -13.11
C GLY A 451 11.76 36.62 -12.39
N TYR A 452 10.68 36.99 -11.67
CA TYR A 452 9.76 36.06 -11.02
C TYR A 452 8.40 36.04 -11.72
N ASN A 453 7.79 34.86 -11.83
CA ASN A 453 6.46 34.70 -12.43
C ASN A 453 5.37 35.05 -11.42
N LEU A 454 4.28 35.67 -11.89
CA LEU A 454 3.06 35.88 -11.10
C LEU A 454 2.18 34.64 -11.23
N SER A 455 1.76 34.07 -10.11
CA SER A 455 0.75 33.01 -10.06
C SER A 455 -0.52 33.48 -9.34
N ARG A 456 -1.66 33.13 -9.91
CA ARG A 456 -2.97 33.31 -9.26
C ARG A 456 -3.11 32.21 -8.22
N GLY A 457 -3.15 32.57 -6.93
CA GLY A 457 -3.43 31.61 -5.87
C GLY A 457 -4.76 30.91 -6.16
N GLN A 458 -4.71 29.61 -6.46
CA GLN A 458 -5.93 28.83 -6.69
C GLN A 458 -6.51 28.48 -5.32
N ASP A 459 -7.80 28.78 -5.13
CA ASP A 459 -8.57 28.25 -4.02
C ASP A 459 -8.41 26.71 -4.01
N LYS A 460 -8.14 26.11 -2.84
CA LYS A 460 -7.92 24.68 -2.69
C LYS A 460 -8.52 24.20 -1.37
N LEU A 461 -9.27 23.09 -1.45
CA LEU A 461 -9.79 22.35 -0.30
C LEU A 461 -9.26 20.92 -0.36
N THR A 462 -8.54 20.49 0.67
CA THR A 462 -8.00 19.14 0.82
C THR A 462 -8.40 18.52 2.16
N PHE A 463 -8.63 17.21 2.15
CA PHE A 463 -8.91 16.42 3.36
C PHE A 463 -7.65 15.66 3.74
N LEU A 464 -7.22 15.84 4.98
CA LEU A 464 -6.03 15.21 5.56
C LEU A 464 -6.46 14.29 6.69
N ASP A 465 -5.76 13.18 6.88
CA ASP A 465 -5.97 12.27 8.01
C ASP A 465 -7.43 11.71 8.14
N GLY A 466 -7.74 11.15 9.30
CA GLY A 466 -9.01 10.51 9.62
C GLY A 466 -9.11 9.07 9.12
N LEU A 467 -10.10 8.34 9.61
CA LEU A 467 -10.36 6.96 9.19
C LEU A 467 -11.35 6.94 8.02
N LYS A 468 -10.80 7.07 6.81
CA LYS A 468 -11.56 7.07 5.56
C LYS A 468 -12.06 5.67 5.19
N VAL A 469 -13.38 5.47 5.22
CA VAL A 469 -14.02 4.17 4.95
C VAL A 469 -14.43 4.00 3.49
N GLY A 470 -14.80 5.09 2.81
CA GLY A 470 -15.27 5.07 1.41
C GLY A 470 -14.82 6.31 0.62
N ASN A 471 -15.37 6.51 -0.59
CA ASN A 471 -15.11 7.75 -1.34
C ASN A 471 -15.78 8.93 -0.64
N MET A 472 -14.98 9.94 -0.29
CA MET A 472 -15.43 11.11 0.48
C MET A 472 -16.21 10.75 1.77
N GLU A 473 -15.90 9.60 2.38
CA GLU A 473 -16.62 9.05 3.51
C GLU A 473 -15.66 8.66 4.65
N TRP A 474 -15.95 9.14 5.86
CA TRP A 474 -15.16 8.88 7.07
C TRP A 474 -16.06 8.42 8.22
N LEU A 475 -15.45 7.71 9.16
CA LEU A 475 -16.07 7.48 10.46
C LEU A 475 -16.32 8.82 11.17
N ILE A 476 -17.50 8.99 11.73
CA ILE A 476 -17.84 10.23 12.47
C ILE A 476 -16.94 10.44 13.70
N ASP A 477 -16.50 9.36 14.35
CA ASP A 477 -15.60 9.38 15.50
C ASP A 477 -14.14 9.65 15.07
N ALA A 478 -13.87 9.58 13.77
CA ALA A 478 -12.55 9.77 13.17
C ALA A 478 -12.60 10.60 11.86
N PRO A 479 -13.11 11.83 11.92
CA PRO A 479 -13.28 12.68 10.75
C PRO A 479 -11.92 13.18 10.23
N PRO A 480 -11.85 13.69 8.99
CA PRO A 480 -10.63 14.27 8.44
C PRO A 480 -10.34 15.65 9.05
N ILE A 481 -9.12 16.12 8.90
CA ILE A 481 -8.72 17.53 9.05
C ILE A 481 -8.92 18.21 7.68
N ILE A 482 -9.59 19.36 7.63
CA ILE A 482 -9.70 20.15 6.40
C ILE A 482 -8.50 21.07 6.31
N SER A 483 -7.81 21.05 5.18
CA SER A 483 -6.86 22.08 4.79
C SER A 483 -7.48 22.96 3.70
N ILE A 484 -7.55 24.26 3.99
CA ILE A 484 -8.11 25.29 3.11
C ILE A 484 -6.98 26.25 2.73
N LEU A 485 -6.89 26.56 1.44
CA LEU A 485 -6.08 27.63 0.89
C LEU A 485 -6.99 28.50 0.02
N THR A 486 -7.02 29.80 0.28
CA THR A 486 -7.94 30.77 -0.31
C THR A 486 -7.45 32.20 -0.08
N LYS A 487 -8.28 33.19 -0.39
CA LYS A 487 -7.99 34.61 -0.15
C LYS A 487 -8.14 34.95 1.34
N PRO A 488 -7.32 35.87 1.87
CA PRO A 488 -7.54 36.47 3.19
C PRO A 488 -8.98 36.96 3.39
N LYS A 489 -9.47 36.85 4.62
CA LYS A 489 -10.83 37.21 5.06
C LYS A 489 -11.97 36.45 4.37
N THR A 490 -11.68 35.26 3.82
CA THR A 490 -12.72 34.38 3.26
C THR A 490 -13.50 33.68 4.36
N THR A 491 -14.82 33.77 4.33
CA THR A 491 -15.70 33.03 5.24
C THR A 491 -15.91 31.59 4.75
N VAL A 492 -15.66 30.64 5.64
CA VAL A 492 -15.90 29.21 5.40
C VAL A 492 -17.27 28.84 5.93
N TYR A 493 -18.05 28.13 5.11
CA TYR A 493 -19.38 27.66 5.43
C TYR A 493 -19.40 26.14 5.57
N ILE A 494 -20.13 25.64 6.56
CA ILE A 494 -20.47 24.22 6.69
C ILE A 494 -21.99 24.08 6.74
N ASN A 495 -22.55 23.31 5.82
CA ASN A 495 -24.00 23.14 5.63
C ASN A 495 -24.75 24.48 5.54
N GLY A 496 -24.13 25.48 4.88
CA GLY A 496 -24.68 26.82 4.71
C GLY A 496 -24.50 27.76 5.90
N ASN A 497 -24.01 27.29 7.04
CA ASN A 497 -23.74 28.13 8.21
C ASN A 497 -22.31 28.66 8.16
N ALA A 498 -22.14 29.98 8.32
CA ALA A 498 -20.83 30.61 8.44
C ALA A 498 -20.16 30.12 9.72
N LEU A 499 -19.01 29.44 9.59
CA LEU A 499 -18.30 28.88 10.72
C LEU A 499 -17.26 29.86 11.27
N PHE A 500 -16.37 30.36 10.40
CA PHE A 500 -15.38 31.39 10.72
C PHE A 500 -14.81 32.00 9.42
N SER A 501 -14.06 33.10 9.55
CA SER A 501 -13.33 33.71 8.43
C SER A 501 -11.83 33.49 8.56
N LEU A 502 -11.20 33.00 7.49
CA LEU A 502 -9.75 32.79 7.43
C LEU A 502 -9.05 34.14 7.30
N ILE A 503 -8.32 34.57 8.32
CA ILE A 503 -7.66 35.90 8.32
C ILE A 503 -6.60 35.99 7.23
N ASP A 504 -5.73 34.98 7.13
CA ASP A 504 -4.57 34.97 6.24
C ASP A 504 -4.81 34.22 4.91
N GLY A 505 -5.99 33.62 4.74
CA GLY A 505 -6.36 32.88 3.54
C GLY A 505 -5.96 31.42 3.58
N ASP A 506 -5.32 30.92 4.63
CA ASP A 506 -5.04 29.51 4.83
C ASP A 506 -5.42 29.07 6.25
N GLY A 507 -5.82 27.80 6.39
CA GLY A 507 -6.22 27.26 7.68
C GLY A 507 -6.39 25.75 7.70
N LEU A 508 -6.18 25.18 8.89
CA LEU A 508 -6.49 23.80 9.22
C LEU A 508 -7.71 23.77 10.14
N ILE A 509 -8.66 22.91 9.84
CA ILE A 509 -9.86 22.70 10.64
C ILE A 509 -9.87 21.26 11.11
N ASP A 510 -9.73 21.04 12.40
CA ASP A 510 -10.01 19.73 12.96
C ASP A 510 -11.52 19.59 13.15
N PHE A 511 -12.13 18.68 12.38
CA PHE A 511 -13.54 18.36 12.50
C PHE A 511 -13.96 17.92 13.91
N LYS A 512 -13.02 17.40 14.71
CA LYS A 512 -13.28 17.01 16.11
C LYS A 512 -13.65 18.21 16.98
N GLU A 513 -13.15 19.40 16.65
CA GLU A 513 -13.46 20.64 17.38
C GLU A 513 -14.87 21.17 17.08
N LEU A 514 -15.50 20.69 15.99
CA LEU A 514 -16.78 21.18 15.50
C LEU A 514 -18.01 20.53 16.17
N ASN A 515 -17.82 19.74 17.24
CA ASN A 515 -18.87 19.06 18.01
C ASN A 515 -19.92 18.35 17.13
N ILE A 516 -19.44 17.59 16.16
CA ILE A 516 -20.29 16.88 15.19
C ILE A 516 -20.86 15.60 15.80
N LYS A 517 -22.19 15.52 15.85
CA LYS A 517 -22.91 14.42 16.53
C LYS A 517 -23.70 13.50 15.60
N ASN A 518 -24.00 13.94 14.38
CA ASN A 518 -24.98 13.27 13.52
C ASN A 518 -24.33 12.63 12.29
N SER A 519 -24.77 11.42 11.98
CA SER A 519 -24.43 10.76 10.72
C SER A 519 -25.16 11.47 9.57
N GLN A 520 -24.45 12.26 8.75
CA GLN A 520 -25.03 13.03 7.65
C GLN A 520 -23.95 13.52 6.68
N ILE A 521 -24.37 14.17 5.59
CA ILE A 521 -23.48 14.85 4.66
C ILE A 521 -23.12 16.22 5.22
N TYR A 522 -21.81 16.52 5.24
CA TYR A 522 -21.23 17.80 5.59
C TYR A 522 -20.70 18.47 4.33
N LYS A 523 -21.34 19.57 3.96
CA LYS A 523 -21.05 20.37 2.78
C LYS A 523 -20.20 21.57 3.17
N ILE A 524 -18.93 21.57 2.77
CA ILE A 524 -17.98 22.64 3.07
C ILE A 524 -17.86 23.51 1.83
N SER A 525 -18.08 24.82 1.99
CA SER A 525 -17.96 25.77 0.89
C SER A 525 -17.27 27.06 1.30
N PHE A 526 -16.57 27.66 0.35
CA PHE A 526 -16.00 29.00 0.42
C PHE A 526 -15.75 29.51 -1.00
N ASN A 527 -15.96 30.79 -1.25
CA ASN A 527 -15.92 31.36 -2.61
C ASN A 527 -16.71 30.50 -3.61
N ASN A 528 -16.03 29.97 -4.65
CA ASN A 528 -16.60 29.09 -5.67
C ASN A 528 -16.25 27.61 -5.45
N ILE A 529 -15.64 27.25 -4.31
CA ILE A 529 -15.32 25.85 -3.98
C ILE A 529 -16.39 25.29 -3.07
N GLU A 530 -16.80 24.08 -3.41
CA GLU A 530 -17.74 23.30 -2.65
C GLU A 530 -17.32 21.83 -2.69
N LYS A 531 -17.18 21.21 -1.51
CA LYS A 531 -16.96 19.77 -1.38
C LYS A 531 -17.84 19.21 -0.28
N SER A 532 -18.34 18.00 -0.51
CA SER A 532 -19.19 17.29 0.43
C SER A 532 -18.48 16.05 0.95
N ILE A 533 -18.57 15.81 2.26
CA ILE A 533 -18.13 14.56 2.89
C ILE A 533 -19.28 13.90 3.61
N LEU A 534 -19.27 12.56 3.68
CA LEU A 534 -20.19 11.79 4.50
C LEU A 534 -19.47 11.39 5.79
N LEU A 535 -20.01 11.81 6.93
CA LEU A 535 -19.57 11.32 8.26
C LEU A 535 -20.67 10.41 8.80
N ARG A 536 -20.34 9.17 9.16
CA ARG A 536 -21.30 8.26 9.78
C ARG A 536 -20.67 7.20 10.70
N ASN A 537 -21.49 6.58 11.55
CA ASN A 537 -21.13 5.44 12.40
C ASN A 537 -22.19 4.32 12.44
N ASN A 538 -23.19 4.39 11.56
CA ASN A 538 -24.28 3.41 11.47
C ASN A 538 -24.01 2.33 10.40
N HIS A 539 -22.74 1.95 10.20
CA HIS A 539 -22.36 0.99 9.17
C HIS A 539 -22.86 -0.42 9.49
N GLU A 540 -23.50 -1.07 8.53
CA GLU A 540 -23.83 -2.48 8.63
C GLU A 540 -22.56 -3.35 8.50
N ASN A 541 -22.60 -4.54 9.10
CA ASN A 541 -21.57 -5.53 8.89
C ASN A 541 -21.92 -6.34 7.64
N LEU A 542 -21.18 -6.10 6.56
CA LEU A 542 -21.41 -6.71 5.24
C LEU A 542 -20.41 -7.83 4.94
N ILE A 543 -19.87 -8.48 5.98
CA ILE A 543 -18.92 -9.59 5.84
C ILE A 543 -19.71 -10.90 6.01
N GLU A 544 -19.79 -11.69 4.94
CA GLU A 544 -20.52 -12.95 4.89
C GLU A 544 -19.58 -14.14 4.73
N PHE A 545 -19.93 -15.30 5.30
CA PHE A 545 -19.12 -16.51 5.22
C PHE A 545 -19.06 -17.08 3.80
N GLU A 546 -20.14 -16.93 3.04
CA GLU A 546 -20.33 -17.47 1.71
C GLU A 546 -19.39 -16.80 0.68
N SER A 547 -19.04 -15.53 0.91
CA SER A 547 -18.12 -14.76 0.06
C SER A 547 -16.69 -14.71 0.60
N PHE A 548 -16.45 -15.24 1.80
CA PHE A 548 -15.15 -15.18 2.44
C PHE A 548 -14.27 -16.35 2.02
N GLU A 549 -13.19 -16.05 1.29
CA GLU A 549 -12.11 -17.02 1.07
C GLU A 549 -11.26 -17.21 2.36
N PRO A 550 -11.30 -18.38 3.00
CA PRO A 550 -10.55 -18.67 4.22
C PRO A 550 -9.06 -18.93 3.96
N LYS A 551 -8.25 -18.72 5.00
CA LYS A 551 -6.82 -19.01 4.95
C LYS A 551 -6.61 -20.52 5.03
N LYS A 552 -5.78 -21.03 4.13
CA LYS A 552 -5.32 -22.42 4.11
C LYS A 552 -4.04 -22.56 4.94
N PHE A 553 -3.98 -23.58 5.77
CA PHE A 553 -2.84 -23.95 6.60
C PHE A 553 -2.44 -25.41 6.32
N SER A 554 -1.21 -25.79 6.68
CA SER A 554 -0.67 -27.15 6.53
C SER A 554 -0.84 -27.69 5.10
N ASP A 555 -0.22 -27.03 4.13
CA ASP A 555 -0.27 -27.37 2.69
C ASP A 555 -1.67 -27.48 2.05
N GLY A 556 -2.69 -26.90 2.70
CA GLY A 556 -4.06 -26.85 2.17
C GLY A 556 -5.04 -27.79 2.86
N GLU A 557 -4.59 -28.59 3.84
CA GLU A 557 -5.46 -29.52 4.55
C GLU A 557 -6.37 -28.83 5.57
N LEU A 558 -5.94 -27.74 6.21
CA LEU A 558 -6.75 -27.03 7.21
C LEU A 558 -7.22 -25.68 6.69
N THR A 559 -8.52 -25.45 6.76
CA THR A 559 -9.20 -24.25 6.30
C THR A 559 -10.03 -23.68 7.46
N ILE A 560 -9.69 -22.47 7.88
CA ILE A 560 -10.26 -21.82 9.07
C ILE A 560 -10.58 -20.35 8.80
N ALA A 561 -11.68 -19.87 9.38
CA ALA A 561 -12.06 -18.46 9.46
C ALA A 561 -12.43 -18.12 10.91
N GLY A 562 -11.50 -17.47 11.63
CA GLY A 562 -11.73 -17.06 13.02
C GLY A 562 -11.87 -18.27 13.92
N THR A 563 -13.05 -18.45 14.50
CA THR A 563 -13.41 -19.63 15.29
C THR A 563 -14.29 -20.63 14.54
N TYR A 564 -14.23 -20.62 13.21
CA TYR A 564 -14.95 -21.56 12.35
C TYR A 564 -14.00 -22.42 11.51
N ILE A 565 -14.03 -23.73 11.73
CA ILE A 565 -13.29 -24.75 10.96
C ILE A 565 -14.21 -25.29 9.87
N TYR A 566 -13.75 -25.25 8.61
CA TYR A 566 -14.51 -25.74 7.45
C TYR A 566 -14.35 -27.24 7.23
N ASN A 567 -13.23 -27.81 7.64
CA ASN A 567 -12.91 -29.21 7.42
C ASN A 567 -13.73 -30.14 8.31
N SER A 568 -13.96 -31.37 7.83
CA SER A 568 -14.40 -32.44 8.72
C SER A 568 -13.29 -32.77 9.71
N ILE A 569 -13.63 -32.70 10.99
CA ILE A 569 -12.69 -32.87 12.10
C ILE A 569 -12.49 -34.36 12.40
N GLU A 570 -13.44 -35.21 11.99
CA GLU A 570 -13.51 -36.64 12.29
C GLU A 570 -12.26 -37.42 11.86
N SER A 571 -11.60 -36.98 10.78
CA SER A 571 -10.38 -37.61 10.24
C SER A 571 -9.13 -37.42 11.09
N TYR A 572 -9.09 -36.40 11.97
CA TYR A 572 -7.92 -36.14 12.80
C TYR A 572 -7.96 -37.01 14.08
N PRO A 573 -6.84 -37.45 14.68
CA PRO A 573 -6.91 -38.20 15.93
C PRO A 573 -7.18 -37.28 17.13
N ARG A 574 -7.99 -37.72 18.10
CA ARG A 574 -8.20 -36.97 19.36
C ARG A 574 -6.86 -36.76 20.08
N PRO A 575 -6.49 -35.52 20.46
CA PRO A 575 -5.18 -35.22 21.02
C PRO A 575 -5.03 -35.74 22.46
N PHE A 576 -6.15 -35.99 23.15
CA PHE A 576 -6.18 -36.30 24.58
C PHE A 576 -7.28 -37.30 24.92
N LYS A 577 -6.94 -38.27 25.77
CA LYS A 577 -7.89 -39.17 26.43
C LYS A 577 -7.41 -39.43 27.86
N GLN A 578 -8.27 -39.29 28.87
CA GLN A 578 -7.92 -39.55 30.26
C GLN A 578 -8.58 -40.82 30.80
N MET A 579 -7.83 -41.62 31.55
CA MET A 579 -8.34 -42.74 32.36
C MET A 579 -7.75 -42.65 33.77
N GLY A 580 -8.59 -42.30 34.75
CA GLY A 580 -8.12 -41.99 36.10
C GLY A 580 -7.15 -40.80 36.08
N TYR A 581 -5.92 -41.00 36.56
CA TYR A 581 -4.88 -39.97 36.58
C TYR A 581 -3.89 -40.06 35.40
N LYS A 582 -4.14 -40.94 34.42
CA LYS A 582 -3.29 -41.10 33.23
C LYS A 582 -3.93 -40.43 32.03
N ALA A 583 -3.19 -39.52 31.41
CA ALA A 583 -3.50 -38.91 30.13
C ALA A 583 -2.76 -39.63 29.00
N TYR A 584 -3.50 -40.06 28.00
CA TYR A 584 -3.00 -40.63 26.76
C TYR A 584 -3.01 -39.53 25.69
N LEU A 585 -1.84 -39.21 25.16
CA LEU A 585 -1.64 -38.08 24.25
C LEU A 585 -1.32 -38.60 22.85
N ASN A 586 -1.94 -38.00 21.84
CA ASN A 586 -1.73 -38.38 20.44
C ASN A 586 -1.11 -37.23 19.63
N ASN A 587 0.02 -37.51 18.99
CA ASN A 587 0.74 -36.60 18.10
C ASN A 587 0.65 -37.02 16.61
N GLY A 588 -0.44 -37.68 16.22
CA GLY A 588 -0.61 -38.25 14.88
C GLY A 588 -0.08 -39.68 14.80
N ASN A 589 1.24 -39.84 14.82
CA ASN A 589 1.91 -41.14 14.58
C ASN A 589 2.38 -41.86 15.86
N LYS A 590 2.34 -41.19 17.01
CA LYS A 590 2.81 -41.73 18.29
C LYS A 590 1.83 -41.41 19.40
N THR A 591 1.60 -42.39 20.26
CA THR A 591 0.90 -42.24 21.52
C THR A 591 1.89 -42.25 22.68
N SER A 592 1.70 -41.32 23.60
CA SER A 592 2.48 -41.24 24.85
C SER A 592 1.53 -41.21 26.04
N THR A 593 2.07 -41.40 27.24
CA THR A 593 1.29 -41.36 28.48
C THR A 593 1.94 -40.41 29.46
N GLN A 594 1.13 -39.54 30.08
CA GLN A 594 1.55 -38.62 31.13
C GLN A 594 0.63 -38.76 32.33
N THR A 595 1.18 -38.63 33.54
CA THR A 595 0.37 -38.64 34.77
C THR A 595 -0.06 -37.23 35.12
N ILE A 596 -1.37 -37.01 35.29
CA ILE A 596 -1.95 -35.78 35.80
C ILE A 596 -2.00 -35.87 37.34
N PRO A 597 -1.39 -34.94 38.08
CA PRO A 597 -1.44 -34.95 39.54
C PRO A 597 -2.87 -34.83 40.08
N ARG A 598 -3.17 -35.52 41.21
CA ARG A 598 -4.53 -35.54 41.79
C ARG A 598 -5.07 -34.16 42.17
N PHE A 599 -4.20 -33.21 42.50
CA PHE A 599 -4.58 -31.85 42.88
C PHE A 599 -4.98 -30.98 41.67
N ILE A 600 -4.75 -31.47 40.45
CA ILE A 600 -5.18 -30.80 39.23
C ILE A 600 -6.61 -31.24 38.92
N ASN A 601 -7.57 -30.37 39.22
CA ASN A 601 -8.98 -30.56 38.87
C ASN A 601 -9.40 -29.46 37.90
N ALA A 602 -9.18 -29.71 36.61
CA ALA A 602 -9.39 -28.73 35.56
C ALA A 602 -10.07 -29.30 34.31
N MET A 603 -11.16 -30.05 34.51
CA MET A 603 -11.93 -30.64 33.42
C MET A 603 -12.68 -29.58 32.61
N PRO A 604 -12.89 -29.78 31.30
CA PRO A 604 -13.84 -28.97 30.55
C PRO A 604 -15.25 -29.13 31.17
N PHE A 605 -16.11 -28.11 31.05
CA PHE A 605 -17.52 -28.18 31.47
C PHE A 605 -17.75 -28.69 32.91
N ASN A 606 -16.84 -28.37 33.83
CA ASN A 606 -16.94 -28.77 35.23
C ASN A 606 -18.25 -28.23 35.86
N LEU A 607 -19.10 -29.14 36.36
CA LEU A 607 -20.45 -28.85 36.90
C LEU A 607 -20.43 -27.83 38.06
N ASP A 608 -19.33 -27.73 38.78
CA ASP A 608 -19.22 -26.79 39.90
C ASP A 608 -18.80 -25.40 39.44
N ARG A 609 -18.24 -25.25 38.23
CA ARG A 609 -17.55 -24.05 37.79
C ARG A 609 -18.39 -23.18 36.86
N SER A 610 -18.78 -22.00 37.34
CA SER A 610 -19.56 -21.04 36.57
C SER A 610 -18.68 -20.23 35.60
N TYR A 611 -19.31 -19.59 34.60
CA TYR A 611 -18.69 -18.58 33.77
C TYR A 611 -18.10 -17.43 34.60
N LEU A 612 -18.64 -17.13 35.78
CA LEU A 612 -18.07 -16.13 36.70
C LEU A 612 -16.67 -16.49 37.21
N ASP A 613 -16.30 -17.78 37.19
CA ASP A 613 -15.03 -18.31 37.69
C ASP A 613 -13.99 -18.51 36.57
N ILE A 614 -14.23 -17.97 35.37
CA ILE A 614 -13.33 -18.15 34.22
C ILE A 614 -12.19 -17.13 34.17
N GLY A 615 -12.09 -16.25 35.16
CA GLY A 615 -11.02 -15.26 35.27
C GLY A 615 -11.25 -14.02 34.38
N VAL A 616 -12.51 -13.72 34.06
CA VAL A 616 -12.91 -12.55 33.29
C VAL A 616 -13.77 -11.65 34.15
N ASN A 617 -13.48 -10.34 34.16
CA ASN A 617 -14.32 -9.36 34.79
C ASN A 617 -15.44 -8.98 33.82
N PHE A 618 -16.65 -9.41 34.13
CA PHE A 618 -17.84 -9.12 33.33
C PHE A 618 -18.51 -7.83 33.78
N VAL A 619 -19.00 -7.08 32.81
CA VAL A 619 -19.81 -5.88 33.00
C VAL A 619 -21.10 -6.06 32.22
N ASP A 620 -22.23 -5.76 32.85
CA ASP A 620 -23.51 -5.77 32.17
C ASP A 620 -23.57 -4.63 31.16
N PHE A 621 -24.08 -4.93 29.96
CA PHE A 621 -24.09 -3.96 28.87
C PHE A 621 -24.96 -2.73 29.17
N GLU A 622 -25.96 -2.87 30.04
CA GLU A 622 -26.87 -1.78 30.43
C GLU A 622 -26.20 -0.75 31.34
N ASP A 623 -25.20 -1.16 32.13
CA ASP A 623 -24.45 -0.28 33.04
C ASP A 623 -23.33 0.48 32.33
N ASN A 624 -22.97 0.09 31.11
CA ASN A 624 -21.86 0.68 30.37
C ASN A 624 -22.31 1.95 29.61
N GLN A 625 -22.76 2.96 30.36
CA GLN A 625 -22.87 4.37 29.92
C GLN A 625 -21.50 5.07 29.86
N THR A 626 -20.42 4.34 29.55
CA THR A 626 -19.15 5.01 29.28
C THR A 626 -19.22 5.59 27.86
N ASP A 627 -19.60 6.86 27.75
CA ASP A 627 -19.61 7.66 26.51
C ASP A 627 -18.27 7.67 25.74
N LYS A 628 -17.20 7.08 26.31
CA LYS A 628 -15.87 7.02 25.71
C LYS A 628 -15.63 5.68 25.03
N ILE A 629 -15.86 5.66 23.73
CA ILE A 629 -15.46 4.56 22.84
C ILE A 629 -13.93 4.48 22.81
N ARG A 630 -13.38 3.27 23.03
CA ARG A 630 -11.93 3.05 23.04
C ARG A 630 -11.35 3.16 21.62
N PRO A 631 -10.15 3.73 21.43
CA PRO A 631 -9.51 3.83 20.11
C PRO A 631 -9.39 2.48 19.38
N ILE A 632 -9.08 1.39 20.10
CA ILE A 632 -9.00 0.05 19.52
C ILE A 632 -10.34 -0.46 18.98
N ASP A 633 -11.45 -0.14 19.64
CA ASP A 633 -12.79 -0.56 19.20
C ASP A 633 -13.21 0.22 17.95
N ILE A 634 -12.87 1.52 17.86
CA ILE A 634 -13.05 2.33 16.65
C ILE A 634 -12.19 1.77 15.50
N PHE A 635 -10.93 1.44 15.79
CA PHE A 635 -10.03 0.87 14.80
C PHE A 635 -10.55 -0.46 14.25
N PHE A 636 -11.03 -1.33 15.14
CA PHE A 636 -11.55 -2.62 14.72
C PHE A 636 -12.84 -2.50 13.90
N GLU A 637 -13.72 -1.57 14.25
CA GLU A 637 -14.89 -1.23 13.43
C GLU A 637 -14.47 -0.68 12.06
N TYR A 638 -13.47 0.21 12.01
CA TYR A 638 -12.88 0.68 10.75
C TYR A 638 -12.39 -0.48 9.88
N LEU A 639 -11.63 -1.42 10.45
CA LEU A 639 -11.17 -2.60 9.73
C LEU A 639 -12.35 -3.43 9.23
N THR A 640 -13.39 -3.63 10.05
CA THR A 640 -14.60 -4.37 9.69
C THR A 640 -15.28 -3.76 8.47
N ILE A 641 -15.46 -2.43 8.47
CA ILE A 641 -16.10 -1.72 7.36
C ILE A 641 -15.26 -1.85 6.08
N LYS A 642 -13.94 -1.75 6.22
CA LYS A 642 -13.01 -1.91 5.10
C LYS A 642 -12.91 -3.34 4.59
N LYS A 643 -13.22 -4.33 5.41
CA LYS A 643 -13.15 -5.79 5.18
C LYS A 643 -11.74 -6.34 4.94
N GLN A 644 -10.90 -5.65 4.17
CA GLN A 644 -9.53 -6.05 3.89
C GLN A 644 -8.65 -4.84 3.53
N GLY A 645 -7.33 -5.02 3.56
CA GLY A 645 -6.39 -4.00 3.12
C GLY A 645 -4.92 -4.41 3.23
N ASN A 646 -4.05 -3.43 3.07
CA ASN A 646 -2.59 -3.60 3.15
C ASN A 646 -2.01 -2.98 4.43
N TRP A 647 -0.72 -3.18 4.64
CA TRP A 647 -0.02 -2.73 5.84
C TRP A 647 -0.04 -1.22 6.00
N ASP A 648 0.04 -0.45 4.90
CA ASP A 648 0.05 1.01 4.96
C ASP A 648 -1.30 1.56 5.43
N ALA A 649 -2.41 0.97 4.97
CA ALA A 649 -3.74 1.30 5.45
C ALA A 649 -3.92 0.93 6.94
N PHE A 650 -3.32 -0.17 7.38
CA PHE A 650 -3.30 -0.58 8.79
C PHE A 650 -2.51 0.42 9.65
N LEU A 651 -1.29 0.76 9.24
CA LEU A 651 -0.41 1.72 9.93
C LEU A 651 -1.05 3.11 10.03
N LYS A 652 -1.73 3.58 8.98
CA LYS A 652 -2.47 4.85 9.03
C LYS A 652 -3.55 4.84 10.12
N GLY A 653 -4.31 3.74 10.25
CA GLY A 653 -5.32 3.66 11.29
C GLY A 653 -4.75 3.49 12.71
N ILE A 654 -3.66 2.73 12.87
CA ILE A 654 -2.92 2.65 14.15
C ILE A 654 -2.38 4.02 14.53
N LYS A 655 -1.77 4.74 13.59
CA LYS A 655 -1.24 6.10 13.79
C LYS A 655 -2.34 7.04 14.26
N TRP A 656 -3.52 6.97 13.66
CA TRP A 656 -4.66 7.79 14.07
C TRP A 656 -5.13 7.44 15.49
N CYS A 657 -5.17 6.15 15.85
CA CYS A 657 -5.67 5.70 17.15
C CYS A 657 -4.67 5.91 18.31
N PHE A 658 -3.37 5.71 18.06
CA PHE A 658 -2.35 5.56 19.11
C PHE A 658 -1.11 6.45 18.91
N GLY A 659 -1.14 7.35 17.91
CA GLY A 659 -0.04 8.26 17.59
C GLY A 659 1.14 7.62 16.86
N PHE A 660 2.20 8.40 16.64
CA PHE A 660 3.37 8.01 15.84
C PHE A 660 4.47 7.29 16.64
N GLU A 661 4.51 7.48 17.95
CA GLU A 661 5.57 6.90 18.80
C GLU A 661 5.50 5.38 18.78
N ASN A 662 6.62 4.73 18.45
CA ASN A 662 6.73 3.27 18.36
C ASN A 662 5.66 2.63 17.46
N LEU A 663 5.24 3.33 16.39
CA LEU A 663 4.14 2.93 15.51
C LEU A 663 4.26 1.47 15.04
N GLY A 664 5.45 1.04 14.62
CA GLY A 664 5.69 -0.33 14.16
C GLY A 664 5.47 -1.38 15.25
N LEU A 665 5.91 -1.11 16.49
CA LEU A 665 5.71 -2.00 17.63
C LEU A 665 4.24 -2.07 18.03
N LYS A 666 3.56 -0.92 18.13
CA LYS A 666 2.12 -0.84 18.42
C LYS A 666 1.30 -1.59 17.38
N ALA A 667 1.59 -1.38 16.09
CA ALA A 667 0.94 -2.07 14.99
C ALA A 667 1.15 -3.59 15.07
N TYR A 668 2.37 -4.03 15.42
CA TYR A 668 2.66 -5.46 15.59
C TYR A 668 1.89 -6.07 16.76
N ILE A 669 1.78 -5.39 17.90
CA ILE A 669 1.00 -5.85 19.05
C ILE A 669 -0.49 -5.94 18.69
N VAL A 670 -1.08 -4.88 18.12
CA VAL A 670 -2.49 -4.89 17.69
C VAL A 670 -2.74 -6.01 16.68
N ARG A 671 -1.86 -6.15 15.68
CA ARG A 671 -1.92 -7.25 14.68
C ARG A 671 -1.99 -8.62 15.36
N GLN A 672 -1.09 -8.87 16.31
CA GLN A 672 -1.05 -10.13 17.04
C GLN A 672 -2.35 -10.38 17.79
N LYS A 673 -2.83 -9.42 18.59
CA LYS A 673 -4.03 -9.58 19.41
C LYS A 673 -5.27 -9.84 18.53
N LEU A 674 -5.43 -9.07 17.45
CA LEU A 674 -6.54 -9.25 16.49
C LEU A 674 -6.52 -10.64 15.84
N SER A 675 -5.34 -11.18 15.51
CA SER A 675 -5.27 -12.53 14.94
C SER A 675 -5.47 -13.64 15.97
N GLN A 676 -4.90 -13.49 17.16
CA GLN A 676 -5.06 -14.44 18.26
C GLN A 676 -6.54 -14.63 18.60
N LEU A 677 -7.31 -13.54 18.67
CA LEU A 677 -8.75 -13.58 18.95
C LEU A 677 -9.61 -14.09 17.79
N GLY A 678 -9.03 -14.26 16.59
CA GLY A 678 -9.77 -14.65 15.39
C GLY A 678 -10.60 -13.52 14.78
N PHE A 679 -10.21 -12.27 14.99
CA PHE A 679 -10.90 -11.11 14.42
C PHE A 679 -10.43 -10.79 12.99
N VAL A 680 -9.11 -10.86 12.76
CA VAL A 680 -8.47 -10.47 11.50
C VAL A 680 -7.36 -11.45 11.15
N GLU A 681 -7.39 -11.97 9.93
CA GLU A 681 -6.28 -12.76 9.37
C GLU A 681 -5.22 -11.83 8.79
N PHE A 682 -3.95 -12.13 9.07
CA PHE A 682 -2.81 -11.45 8.47
C PHE A 682 -2.01 -12.41 7.59
N LEU A 683 -1.67 -11.93 6.40
CA LEU A 683 -0.89 -12.63 5.38
C LEU A 683 0.37 -11.82 5.11
N ARG A 684 1.53 -12.39 5.45
CA ARG A 684 2.82 -11.72 5.27
C ARG A 684 3.20 -11.64 3.79
N ASP A 685 3.72 -10.51 3.36
CA ASP A 685 4.19 -10.28 2.00
C ASP A 685 5.63 -10.81 1.84
N GLY A 686 5.75 -12.07 1.44
CA GLY A 686 7.03 -12.77 1.30
C GLY A 686 7.91 -12.67 2.56
N ASP A 687 9.17 -12.28 2.37
CA ASP A 687 10.16 -12.10 3.45
C ASP A 687 10.19 -10.68 4.03
N THR A 688 9.20 -9.85 3.71
CA THR A 688 9.13 -8.46 4.20
C THR A 688 8.50 -8.38 5.58
N ILE A 689 8.44 -7.19 6.18
CA ILE A 689 7.68 -6.93 7.42
C ILE A 689 6.22 -6.50 7.16
N LYS A 690 5.80 -6.47 5.89
CA LYS A 690 4.47 -5.99 5.50
C LYS A 690 3.46 -7.14 5.52
N TYR A 691 2.22 -6.80 5.84
CA TYR A 691 1.11 -7.74 5.85
C TYR A 691 -0.07 -7.20 5.04
N PHE A 692 -0.76 -8.10 4.37
CA PHE A 692 -2.16 -7.91 4.01
C PHE A 692 -3.02 -8.39 5.17
N TRP A 693 -4.18 -7.77 5.32
CA TRP A 693 -5.12 -8.13 6.37
C TRP A 693 -6.52 -8.31 5.81
N LYS A 694 -7.26 -9.24 6.40
CA LYS A 694 -8.64 -9.56 6.03
C LYS A 694 -9.44 -9.82 7.30
N VAL A 695 -10.50 -9.04 7.50
CA VAL A 695 -11.43 -9.22 8.62
C VAL A 695 -12.28 -10.45 8.37
N ILE A 696 -12.41 -11.25 9.41
CA ILE A 696 -13.10 -12.53 9.36
C ILE A 696 -14.60 -12.32 9.54
N PRO A 697 -15.49 -13.10 8.92
CA PRO A 697 -16.92 -13.06 9.21
C PRO A 697 -17.24 -13.37 10.68
N THR A 698 -18.35 -12.82 11.19
CA THR A 698 -18.74 -12.97 12.59
C THR A 698 -19.04 -14.43 12.96
N SER A 699 -18.26 -15.01 13.87
CA SER A 699 -18.47 -16.37 14.40
C SER A 699 -18.45 -16.37 15.92
N VAL A 700 -18.78 -17.52 16.53
CA VAL A 700 -18.68 -17.70 17.98
C VAL A 700 -17.89 -18.96 18.34
N SER A 701 -17.34 -18.97 19.54
CA SER A 701 -16.73 -20.16 20.15
C SER A 701 -17.29 -20.39 21.55
N VAL A 702 -17.64 -21.65 21.83
CA VAL A 702 -18.10 -22.13 23.13
C VAL A 702 -16.97 -22.04 24.14
N LEU A 703 -17.26 -21.53 25.34
CA LEU A 703 -16.29 -21.52 26.43
C LEU A 703 -16.41 -22.78 27.29
N PRO A 704 -15.29 -23.36 27.74
CA PRO A 704 -15.29 -24.48 28.67
C PRO A 704 -15.75 -24.02 30.08
N SER A 705 -17.06 -24.05 30.31
CA SER A 705 -17.71 -23.76 31.59
C SER A 705 -19.03 -24.53 31.68
N LYS A 706 -19.62 -24.70 32.86
CA LYS A 706 -20.95 -25.36 32.95
C LYS A 706 -22.08 -24.58 32.26
N ASP A 707 -21.89 -23.27 32.11
CA ASP A 707 -22.91 -22.37 31.61
C ASP A 707 -22.90 -22.34 30.06
N PRO A 708 -24.08 -22.20 29.42
CA PRO A 708 -24.20 -22.13 27.96
C PRO A 708 -23.75 -20.74 27.45
N ILE A 709 -22.44 -20.52 27.46
CA ILE A 709 -21.82 -19.24 27.11
C ILE A 709 -20.86 -19.39 25.92
N VAL A 710 -20.93 -18.42 25.01
CA VAL A 710 -20.01 -18.29 23.88
C VAL A 710 -19.44 -16.89 23.85
N TYR A 711 -18.28 -16.71 23.22
CA TYR A 711 -17.75 -15.39 22.90
C TYR A 711 -17.82 -15.12 21.40
N LEU A 712 -18.05 -13.85 21.05
CA LEU A 712 -18.20 -13.37 19.68
C LEU A 712 -16.84 -12.96 19.10
N THR A 713 -16.55 -13.48 17.91
CA THR A 713 -15.35 -13.18 17.13
C THR A 713 -15.67 -12.79 15.68
N GLY A 714 -14.65 -12.44 14.91
CA GLY A 714 -14.79 -11.84 13.59
C GLY A 714 -15.26 -10.38 13.62
N GLY A 715 -15.35 -9.80 12.43
CA GLY A 715 -15.74 -8.43 12.17
C GLY A 715 -17.11 -8.11 12.74
N ARG A 716 -17.25 -6.91 13.27
CA ARG A 716 -18.49 -6.37 13.83
C ARG A 716 -18.43 -4.85 13.87
N THR A 717 -19.59 -4.25 13.69
CA THR A 717 -19.83 -2.81 13.86
C THR A 717 -20.75 -2.57 15.04
N ARG A 718 -20.76 -1.36 15.60
CA ARG A 718 -21.71 -0.98 16.66
C ARG A 718 -23.16 -1.20 16.22
N GLN A 719 -23.46 -0.92 14.95
CA GLN A 719 -24.79 -1.15 14.39
C GLN A 719 -25.14 -2.64 14.34
N SER A 720 -24.21 -3.51 13.92
CA SER A 720 -24.46 -4.96 13.90
C SER A 720 -24.71 -5.53 15.30
N ILE A 721 -23.99 -5.05 16.32
CA ILE A 721 -24.22 -5.45 17.72
C ILE A 721 -25.57 -4.95 18.21
N LYS A 722 -25.96 -3.72 17.88
CA LYS A 722 -27.31 -3.20 18.18
C LYS A 722 -28.41 -4.03 17.53
N GLN A 723 -28.21 -4.48 16.28
CA GLN A 723 -29.15 -5.33 15.56
C GLN A 723 -29.26 -6.71 16.21
N LEU A 724 -28.13 -7.37 16.52
CA LEU A 724 -28.13 -8.66 17.22
C LEU A 724 -28.85 -8.58 18.57
N ARG A 725 -28.68 -7.48 19.31
CA ARG A 725 -29.39 -7.25 20.57
C ARG A 725 -30.89 -7.03 20.40
N LYS A 726 -31.34 -6.42 19.30
CA LYS A 726 -32.78 -6.29 19.00
C LYS A 726 -33.40 -7.65 18.69
N LEU A 727 -32.61 -8.56 18.11
CA LEU A 727 -33.03 -9.92 17.78
C LEU A 727 -32.93 -10.88 18.98
N SER A 728 -32.15 -10.54 20.01
CA SER A 728 -32.12 -11.33 21.23
C SER A 728 -33.43 -11.15 22.00
N ASN A 729 -34.14 -12.24 22.18
CA ASN A 729 -35.24 -12.33 23.15
C ASN A 729 -34.67 -12.25 24.58
N SER A 730 -35.53 -12.14 25.60
CA SER A 730 -35.15 -12.15 27.03
C SER A 730 -34.34 -13.37 27.50
N LYS A 731 -34.09 -14.34 26.61
CA LYS A 731 -33.40 -15.61 26.87
C LYS A 731 -31.92 -15.63 26.49
N ILE A 732 -31.42 -14.57 25.84
CA ILE A 732 -30.00 -14.41 25.50
C ILE A 732 -29.50 -13.13 26.17
N LYS A 733 -28.58 -13.28 27.13
CA LYS A 733 -27.94 -12.16 27.81
C LYS A 733 -26.63 -11.80 27.10
N PHE A 734 -26.48 -10.52 26.75
CA PHE A 734 -25.23 -9.96 26.25
C PHE A 734 -24.37 -9.48 27.42
N ILE A 735 -23.15 -10.02 27.52
CA ILE A 735 -22.21 -9.70 28.58
C ILE A 735 -20.92 -9.17 27.96
N PHE A 736 -20.31 -8.16 28.56
CA PHE A 736 -19.11 -7.53 28.03
C PHE A 736 -17.95 -7.68 29.01
N SER A 737 -16.73 -7.65 28.47
CA SER A 737 -15.54 -7.44 29.26
C SER A 737 -14.64 -6.46 28.55
N ILE A 738 -14.07 -5.53 29.33
CA ILE A 738 -13.06 -4.59 28.84
C ILE A 738 -11.70 -5.18 29.23
N PRO A 739 -10.91 -5.68 28.28
CA PRO A 739 -9.57 -6.15 28.58
C PRO A 739 -8.72 -5.01 29.16
N ASN A 740 -7.85 -5.33 30.13
CA ASN A 740 -6.90 -4.37 30.70
C ASN A 740 -5.85 -3.88 29.68
N ILE A 741 -5.76 -4.54 28.52
CA ILE A 741 -4.80 -4.24 27.45
C ILE A 741 -5.44 -3.24 26.47
N GLU A 742 -4.81 -2.07 26.31
CA GLU A 742 -5.30 -0.99 25.44
C GLU A 742 -5.48 -1.44 23.97
N TYR A 743 -4.65 -2.36 23.51
CA TYR A 743 -4.57 -2.85 22.13
C TYR A 743 -5.52 -4.01 21.81
N GLU A 744 -6.36 -4.41 22.77
CA GLU A 744 -7.30 -5.52 22.62
C GLU A 744 -8.74 -4.99 22.55
N PRO A 745 -9.50 -5.28 21.48
CA PRO A 745 -10.91 -4.89 21.40
C PRO A 745 -11.73 -5.51 22.52
N SER A 746 -12.80 -4.84 22.92
CA SER A 746 -13.66 -5.29 24.01
C SER A 746 -14.31 -6.65 23.69
N SER A 747 -14.32 -7.58 24.65
CA SER A 747 -14.89 -8.92 24.45
C SER A 747 -16.40 -8.89 24.63
N ILE A 748 -17.12 -9.61 23.76
CA ILE A 748 -18.58 -9.73 23.81
C ILE A 748 -18.94 -11.19 23.95
N TYR A 749 -19.79 -11.50 24.93
CA TYR A 749 -20.23 -12.84 25.26
C TYR A 749 -21.76 -12.93 25.15
N LEU A 750 -22.23 -14.11 24.75
CA LEU A 750 -23.65 -14.44 24.69
C LEU A 750 -23.89 -15.60 25.66
N LEU A 751 -24.74 -15.35 26.65
CA LEU A 751 -25.17 -16.35 27.64
C LEU A 751 -26.62 -16.73 27.35
N GLY A 752 -26.87 -18.01 27.09
CA GLY A 752 -28.22 -18.55 26.94
C GLY A 752 -28.80 -19.06 28.27
N GLU A 753 -30.11 -19.32 28.31
CA GLU A 753 -30.72 -20.13 29.38
C GLU A 753 -30.25 -21.59 29.33
N ASN A 754 -30.04 -22.10 28.12
CA ASN A 754 -29.54 -23.43 27.81
C ASN A 754 -28.91 -23.45 26.41
N ILE A 755 -28.22 -24.53 26.08
CA ILE A 755 -27.52 -24.71 24.80
C ILE A 755 -28.50 -24.64 23.62
N GLU A 756 -29.68 -25.25 23.74
CA GLU A 756 -30.68 -25.26 22.65
C GLU A 756 -31.14 -23.85 22.27
N THR A 757 -31.38 -23.01 23.26
CA THR A 757 -31.80 -21.61 23.06
C THR A 757 -30.68 -20.80 22.39
N LEU A 758 -29.44 -21.00 22.84
CA LEU A 758 -28.27 -20.37 22.23
C LEU A 758 -28.08 -20.79 20.77
N THR A 759 -28.19 -22.10 20.48
CA THR A 759 -28.10 -22.63 19.12
C THR A 759 -29.18 -22.08 18.20
N LYS A 760 -30.44 -22.03 18.66
CA LYS A 760 -31.56 -21.45 17.89
C LYS A 760 -31.31 -19.98 17.56
N PHE A 761 -30.81 -19.21 18.53
CA PHE A 761 -30.47 -17.80 18.32
C PHE A 761 -29.38 -17.65 17.26
N LEU A 762 -28.25 -18.34 17.40
CA LEU A 762 -27.13 -18.24 16.47
C LEU A 762 -27.51 -18.62 15.03
N ASN A 763 -28.29 -19.70 14.88
CA ASN A 763 -28.83 -20.12 13.59
C ASN A 763 -29.74 -19.06 12.97
N SER A 764 -30.64 -18.44 13.76
CA SER A 764 -31.54 -17.38 13.27
C SER A 764 -30.80 -16.12 12.82
N THR A 765 -29.60 -15.87 13.35
CA THR A 765 -28.75 -14.74 13.01
C THR A 765 -27.68 -15.07 11.96
N ASN A 766 -27.67 -16.30 11.42
CA ASN A 766 -26.64 -16.84 10.52
C ASN A 766 -25.20 -16.67 11.04
N ILE A 767 -25.01 -16.70 12.36
CA ILE A 767 -23.67 -16.66 12.97
C ILE A 767 -23.13 -18.10 12.96
N LYS A 768 -21.99 -18.31 12.30
CA LYS A 768 -21.40 -19.65 12.20
C LYS A 768 -20.68 -20.04 13.49
N PHE A 769 -20.67 -21.34 13.72
CA PHE A 769 -20.03 -21.95 14.86
C PHE A 769 -19.72 -23.43 14.60
N ASN A 770 -18.74 -23.99 15.32
CA ASN A 770 -18.52 -25.43 15.36
C ASN A 770 -19.17 -26.00 16.62
N TRP A 771 -20.31 -26.67 16.46
CA TRP A 771 -20.92 -27.52 17.48
C TRP A 771 -20.62 -28.97 17.13
N GLY A 772 -20.10 -29.73 18.08
CA GLY A 772 -19.79 -31.16 17.93
C GLY A 772 -19.80 -31.87 19.28
N VAL A 773 -19.09 -32.99 19.38
CA VAL A 773 -18.83 -33.65 20.67
C VAL A 773 -17.94 -32.78 21.57
N ASP A 774 -17.07 -31.97 20.94
CA ASP A 774 -16.06 -31.12 21.60
C ASP A 774 -16.29 -29.63 21.27
N TYR A 775 -15.42 -28.74 21.76
CA TYR A 775 -15.48 -27.28 21.55
C TYR A 775 -14.31 -26.78 20.70
N PHE A 776 -14.46 -25.59 20.08
CA PHE A 776 -13.54 -25.07 19.06
C PHE A 776 -12.06 -25.13 19.44
N ALA A 777 -11.66 -24.77 20.67
CA ALA A 777 -10.26 -24.82 21.08
C ALA A 777 -9.68 -26.26 21.06
N TYR A 778 -10.48 -27.25 21.47
CA TYR A 778 -10.10 -28.67 21.41
C TYR A 778 -9.99 -29.15 19.95
N ASP A 779 -10.99 -28.80 19.14
CA ASP A 779 -11.06 -29.15 17.73
C ASP A 779 -9.95 -28.52 16.90
N LEU A 780 -9.62 -27.25 17.14
CA LEU A 780 -8.50 -26.60 16.50
C LEU A 780 -7.20 -27.29 16.88
N LEU A 781 -6.95 -27.55 18.16
CA LEU A 781 -5.74 -28.21 18.64
C LEU A 781 -5.54 -29.59 18.01
N ARG A 782 -6.63 -30.33 17.79
CA ARG A 782 -6.65 -31.62 17.09
C ARG A 782 -6.01 -31.52 15.71
N CYS A 783 -6.31 -30.46 14.95
CA CYS A 783 -5.82 -30.22 13.59
C CYS A 783 -4.42 -29.60 13.49
N LEU A 784 -3.84 -29.09 14.59
CA LEU A 784 -2.55 -28.39 14.52
C LEU A 784 -1.35 -29.34 14.36
N PRO A 785 -0.36 -28.97 13.54
CA PRO A 785 0.88 -29.75 13.36
C PRO A 785 1.73 -29.75 14.64
N VAL A 786 2.55 -30.79 14.82
CA VAL A 786 3.50 -30.84 15.93
C VAL A 786 4.75 -30.02 15.62
N LEU A 787 5.53 -29.64 16.64
CA LEU A 787 6.73 -28.80 16.43
C LEU A 787 7.72 -29.41 15.43
N SER A 788 7.85 -30.75 15.39
CA SER A 788 8.73 -31.43 14.45
C SER A 788 8.30 -31.31 12.99
N ASP A 789 7.00 -31.16 12.71
CA ASP A 789 6.49 -31.03 11.34
C ASP A 789 6.98 -29.72 10.71
N TYR A 790 6.93 -28.61 11.46
CA TYR A 790 7.48 -27.32 11.02
C TYR A 790 8.97 -27.38 10.66
N ILE A 791 9.74 -28.26 11.29
CA ILE A 791 11.17 -28.43 11.02
C ILE A 791 11.38 -29.30 9.79
N LYS A 792 10.59 -30.37 9.65
CA LYS A 792 10.65 -31.30 8.53
C LYS A 792 10.28 -30.61 7.21
N ASP A 793 9.28 -29.74 7.24
CA ASP A 793 8.75 -29.07 6.05
C ASP A 793 9.48 -27.75 5.74
N ALA A 794 10.46 -27.36 6.57
CA ALA A 794 11.21 -26.13 6.39
C ALA A 794 12.17 -26.21 5.19
N PRO A 795 12.18 -25.20 4.29
CA PRO A 795 13.08 -25.21 3.15
C PRO A 795 14.54 -25.04 3.60
N ILE A 796 15.42 -25.87 3.04
CA ILE A 796 16.86 -25.71 3.14
C ILE A 796 17.25 -24.39 2.47
N TYR A 797 18.14 -23.65 3.13
CA TYR A 797 18.53 -22.31 2.73
C TYR A 797 20.04 -22.14 2.90
N SER A 798 20.71 -21.63 1.86
CA SER A 798 22.13 -21.31 1.95
C SER A 798 22.33 -20.00 2.73
N GLU A 799 23.26 -20.00 3.70
CA GLU A 799 23.55 -18.78 4.46
C GLU A 799 23.91 -17.63 3.50
N PRO A 800 23.29 -16.44 3.64
CA PRO A 800 23.67 -15.28 2.86
C PRO A 800 25.16 -15.00 3.05
N THR A 801 25.95 -15.12 1.98
CA THR A 801 27.41 -14.93 2.07
C THR A 801 27.72 -13.49 2.50
N ASN A 802 28.54 -13.36 3.55
CA ASN A 802 28.93 -12.09 4.15
C ASN A 802 29.86 -11.24 3.25
N ARG A 803 30.03 -11.60 1.97
CA ARG A 803 30.91 -10.89 1.02
C ARG A 803 30.36 -9.52 0.61
N ASN A 804 29.06 -9.30 0.75
CA ASN A 804 28.41 -8.03 0.49
C ASN A 804 27.77 -7.53 1.80
N ASN A 805 28.33 -6.46 2.41
CA ASN A 805 28.01 -5.85 3.72
C ASN A 805 26.54 -5.35 3.93
N TYR A 806 25.53 -5.96 3.31
CA TYR A 806 24.13 -5.49 3.35
C TYR A 806 23.26 -6.12 4.44
N TRP A 807 23.71 -7.21 5.07
CA TRP A 807 22.95 -7.93 6.09
C TRP A 807 23.44 -7.58 7.50
N THR A 808 22.53 -7.12 8.33
CA THR A 808 22.69 -7.09 9.78
C THR A 808 22.32 -8.46 10.33
N VAL A 809 23.28 -9.11 10.99
CA VAL A 809 23.11 -10.46 11.55
C VAL A 809 23.08 -10.40 13.06
N LYS A 810 22.03 -10.99 13.64
CA LYS A 810 21.86 -11.14 15.10
C LYS A 810 21.68 -12.60 15.45
N GLY A 811 22.37 -13.05 16.51
CA GLY A 811 22.18 -14.38 17.09
C GLY A 811 21.23 -14.31 18.29
N TRP A 812 20.43 -15.35 18.49
CA TRP A 812 19.60 -15.47 19.70
C TRP A 812 20.42 -15.93 20.90
N ASP A 813 20.40 -15.16 21.98
CA ASP A 813 21.03 -15.50 23.26
C ASP A 813 20.01 -16.15 24.19
N LEU A 814 20.27 -17.39 24.61
CA LEU A 814 19.40 -18.15 25.52
C LEU A 814 19.47 -17.69 26.98
N PHE A 815 20.52 -16.98 27.39
CA PHE A 815 20.65 -16.52 28.76
C PHE A 815 19.94 -15.19 28.99
N SER A 816 20.14 -14.24 28.06
CA SER A 816 19.47 -12.93 28.15
C SER A 816 18.14 -12.86 27.41
N HIS A 817 17.76 -13.90 26.66
CA HIS A 817 16.57 -13.97 25.81
C HIS A 817 16.43 -12.76 24.86
N ARG A 818 17.55 -12.37 24.24
CA ARG A 818 17.63 -11.21 23.34
C ARG A 818 18.43 -11.55 22.09
N TRP A 819 18.06 -10.90 21.00
CA TRP A 819 18.86 -10.88 19.77
C TRP A 819 20.08 -10.00 19.98
N ARG A 820 21.28 -10.57 19.79
CA ARG A 820 22.56 -9.84 19.95
C ARG A 820 23.32 -9.78 18.64
N ASP A 821 23.83 -8.60 18.33
CA ASP A 821 24.65 -8.38 17.15
C ASP A 821 25.89 -9.26 17.19
N LYS A 822 26.21 -9.89 16.05
CA LYS A 822 27.42 -10.73 15.85
C LYS A 822 27.56 -11.91 16.84
N LEU A 823 26.51 -12.28 17.56
CA LEU A 823 26.52 -13.47 18.39
C LEU A 823 26.50 -14.72 17.52
N LYS A 824 27.48 -15.61 17.69
CA LYS A 824 27.46 -16.93 17.08
C LYS A 824 26.46 -17.81 17.83
N SER A 825 25.27 -17.99 17.25
CA SER A 825 24.20 -18.83 17.76
C SER A 825 23.71 -19.78 16.67
N GLN A 826 23.16 -20.93 17.06
CA GLN A 826 22.48 -21.86 16.14
C GLN A 826 21.25 -21.21 15.49
N LEU A 827 20.69 -20.19 16.13
CA LEU A 827 19.56 -19.42 15.63
C LEU A 827 19.98 -17.99 15.32
N ARG A 828 19.83 -17.58 14.06
CA ARG A 828 20.24 -16.26 13.56
C ARG A 828 19.11 -15.58 12.81
N THR A 829 19.06 -14.26 12.89
CA THR A 829 18.22 -13.42 12.02
C THR A 829 19.09 -12.54 11.14
N TYR A 830 18.65 -12.36 9.91
CA TYR A 830 19.27 -11.52 8.90
C TYR A 830 18.26 -10.46 8.52
N SER A 831 18.63 -9.20 8.66
CA SER A 831 17.85 -8.07 8.17
C SER A 831 18.69 -7.21 7.27
N ASN A 832 18.09 -6.59 6.26
CA ASN A 832 18.80 -5.64 5.41
C ASN A 832 18.02 -4.32 5.28
N ARG A 833 18.69 -3.30 4.73
CA ARG A 833 18.10 -1.98 4.47
C ARG A 833 16.92 -1.98 3.48
N PHE A 834 16.67 -3.11 2.82
CA PHE A 834 15.57 -3.28 1.86
C PHE A 834 14.31 -3.87 2.53
N GLY A 835 14.35 -4.07 3.85
CA GLY A 835 13.20 -4.57 4.62
C GLY A 835 13.00 -6.08 4.52
N HIS A 836 13.97 -6.83 3.99
CA HIS A 836 13.94 -8.30 4.05
C HIS A 836 14.36 -8.77 5.43
N HIS A 837 13.65 -9.76 5.96
CA HIS A 837 13.91 -10.38 7.24
C HIS A 837 13.85 -11.90 7.13
N LEU A 838 15.00 -12.53 7.32
CA LEU A 838 15.17 -13.98 7.34
C LEU A 838 15.47 -14.44 8.77
N CYS A 839 14.97 -15.61 9.14
CA CYS A 839 15.36 -16.31 10.35
C CYS A 839 15.84 -17.71 9.96
N LEU A 840 17.10 -18.00 10.27
CA LEU A 840 17.77 -19.23 9.89
C LEU A 840 18.17 -20.01 11.13
N TYR A 841 17.94 -21.32 11.08
CA TYR A 841 18.37 -22.27 12.10
C TYR A 841 19.41 -23.23 11.50
N GLU A 842 20.55 -23.34 12.16
CA GLU A 842 21.69 -24.18 11.75
C GLU A 842 21.44 -25.65 12.15
N ILE A 843 21.28 -26.54 11.16
CA ILE A 843 21.07 -27.97 11.39
C ILE A 843 22.42 -28.70 11.47
N SER A 844 23.30 -28.41 10.51
CA SER A 844 24.62 -29.01 10.35
C SER A 844 25.61 -27.93 9.87
N ASN A 845 26.92 -28.22 9.86
CA ASN A 845 27.94 -27.22 9.49
C ASN A 845 27.64 -26.61 8.12
N ASN A 846 27.30 -25.31 8.10
CA ASN A 846 26.92 -24.51 6.93
C ASN A 846 25.60 -24.88 6.23
N GLU A 847 24.73 -25.68 6.88
CA GLU A 847 23.40 -26.00 6.36
C GLU A 847 22.33 -25.40 7.27
N PHE A 848 21.49 -24.54 6.69
CA PHE A 848 20.45 -23.83 7.42
C PHE A 848 19.08 -24.20 6.87
N ILE A 849 18.09 -24.20 7.75
CA ILE A 849 16.69 -24.13 7.35
C ILE A 849 16.13 -22.76 7.67
N LYS A 850 15.21 -22.31 6.83
CA LYS A 850 14.47 -21.08 7.04
C LYS A 850 13.20 -21.38 7.82
N LEU A 851 13.02 -20.68 8.94
CA LEU A 851 11.88 -20.85 9.84
C LEU A 851 11.22 -19.52 10.16
N ASP A 852 9.96 -19.56 10.60
CA ASP A 852 9.39 -18.43 11.33
C ASP A 852 10.17 -18.20 12.63
N ARG A 853 10.32 -16.93 13.00
CA ARG A 853 11.15 -16.51 14.13
C ARG A 853 10.72 -17.15 15.44
N GLU A 854 9.41 -17.25 15.70
CA GLU A 854 8.91 -17.78 16.96
C GLU A 854 8.98 -19.31 17.00
N ILE A 855 8.74 -19.97 15.85
CA ILE A 855 8.97 -21.42 15.69
C ILE A 855 10.43 -21.78 16.00
N ALA A 856 11.37 -21.03 15.45
CA ALA A 856 12.79 -21.30 15.62
C ALA A 856 13.25 -21.13 17.09
N LYS A 857 12.70 -20.14 17.81
CA LYS A 857 12.95 -19.99 19.25
C LYS A 857 12.39 -21.16 20.06
N LEU A 858 11.17 -21.60 19.76
CA LEU A 858 10.56 -22.76 20.42
C LEU A 858 11.38 -24.02 20.17
N TYR A 859 11.80 -24.25 18.93
CA TYR A 859 12.62 -25.40 18.58
C TYR A 859 13.97 -25.39 19.31
N LEU A 860 14.64 -24.24 19.37
CA LEU A 860 15.89 -24.11 20.13
C LEU A 860 15.66 -24.36 21.64
N ALA A 861 14.57 -23.87 22.22
CA ALA A 861 14.23 -24.09 23.63
C ALA A 861 13.94 -25.57 23.92
N TYR A 862 13.22 -26.24 23.02
CA TYR A 862 12.96 -27.68 23.06
C TYR A 862 14.27 -28.48 23.05
N GLN A 863 15.18 -28.19 22.13
CA GLN A 863 16.49 -28.84 22.04
C GLN A 863 17.33 -28.66 23.31
N LYS A 864 17.16 -27.54 24.02
CA LYS A 864 17.83 -27.24 25.29
C LYS A 864 17.03 -27.66 26.54
N ARG A 865 15.87 -28.32 26.37
CA ARG A 865 14.97 -28.79 27.44
C ARG A 865 14.61 -27.70 28.45
N LEU A 866 14.35 -26.48 27.96
CA LEU A 866 13.98 -25.37 28.83
C LEU A 866 12.53 -25.52 29.32
N PRO A 867 12.26 -25.30 30.62
CA PRO A 867 10.90 -25.31 31.14
C PRO A 867 10.21 -23.98 30.80
N ILE A 868 9.34 -24.00 29.79
CA ILE A 868 8.63 -22.78 29.35
C ILE A 868 7.14 -22.75 29.74
N PHE A 869 6.58 -23.89 30.16
CA PHE A 869 5.17 -24.03 30.56
C PHE A 869 5.01 -24.36 32.04
N GLU A 870 4.10 -23.65 32.70
CA GLU A 870 3.61 -24.00 34.03
C GLU A 870 2.09 -24.04 34.04
N TYR A 871 1.52 -24.92 34.85
CA TYR A 871 0.07 -25.11 34.89
C TYR A 871 -0.47 -25.30 36.30
N LYS A 872 -1.57 -24.61 36.60
CA LYS A 872 -2.32 -24.74 37.84
C LYS A 872 -3.80 -24.45 37.59
N ASN A 873 -4.64 -25.47 37.72
CA ASN A 873 -6.12 -25.37 37.73
C ASN A 873 -6.69 -24.25 36.83
N TYR A 874 -6.77 -24.52 35.53
CA TYR A 874 -7.23 -23.59 34.49
C TYR A 874 -6.32 -22.40 34.16
N LEU A 875 -5.18 -22.25 34.84
CA LEU A 875 -4.18 -21.23 34.55
C LEU A 875 -2.99 -21.88 33.83
N LEU A 876 -2.80 -21.52 32.56
CA LEU A 876 -1.59 -21.87 31.80
C LEU A 876 -0.67 -20.65 31.76
N LYS A 877 0.56 -20.82 32.23
CA LYS A 877 1.61 -19.80 32.15
C LYS A 877 2.65 -20.21 31.13
N ILE A 878 3.02 -19.27 30.27
CA ILE A 878 4.03 -19.44 29.23
C ILE A 878 5.06 -18.34 29.39
N LYS A 879 6.36 -18.68 29.40
CA LYS A 879 7.43 -17.68 29.46
C LYS A 879 7.27 -16.61 28.37
N THR A 880 7.39 -15.33 28.76
CA THR A 880 7.17 -14.15 27.88
C THR A 880 8.05 -14.14 26.63
N GLU A 881 9.23 -14.75 26.72
CA GLU A 881 10.24 -14.79 25.68
C GLU A 881 9.90 -15.75 24.53
N TYR A 882 8.95 -16.65 24.76
CA TYR A 882 8.55 -17.73 23.86
C TYR A 882 7.10 -17.55 23.43
N GLN A 883 6.91 -17.02 22.23
CA GLN A 883 5.60 -16.90 21.61
C GLN A 883 5.20 -18.20 20.92
N LEU A 884 3.93 -18.59 21.04
CA LEU A 884 3.42 -19.77 20.34
C LEU A 884 3.04 -19.42 18.90
N PRO A 885 2.97 -20.41 17.99
CA PRO A 885 2.42 -20.19 16.66
C PRO A 885 1.00 -19.61 16.75
N GLU A 886 0.62 -18.80 15.77
CA GLU A 886 -0.61 -17.99 15.81
C GLU A 886 -1.87 -18.81 16.08
N LEU A 887 -1.99 -20.02 15.50
CA LEU A 887 -3.14 -20.90 15.75
C LEU A 887 -3.10 -21.59 17.12
N TYR A 888 -1.92 -21.85 17.68
CA TYR A 888 -1.80 -22.34 19.06
C TYR A 888 -2.21 -21.24 20.07
N GLU A 889 -1.83 -19.99 19.81
CA GLU A 889 -2.33 -18.85 20.58
C GLU A 889 -3.87 -18.72 20.45
N ARG A 890 -4.43 -18.97 19.26
CA ARG A 890 -5.88 -18.97 19.04
C ARG A 890 -6.60 -20.05 19.84
N VAL A 891 -6.03 -21.26 19.97
CA VAL A 891 -6.56 -22.31 20.87
C VAL A 891 -6.71 -21.78 22.30
N LEU A 892 -5.66 -21.15 22.82
CA LEU A 892 -5.65 -20.66 24.21
C LEU A 892 -6.62 -19.51 24.43
N THR A 893 -6.59 -18.51 23.54
CA THR A 893 -7.49 -17.35 23.65
C THR A 893 -8.95 -17.73 23.46
N SER A 894 -9.25 -18.76 22.67
CA SER A 894 -10.62 -19.26 22.48
C SER A 894 -11.19 -19.98 23.70
N CYS A 895 -10.35 -20.35 24.67
CA CYS A 895 -10.83 -20.87 25.95
C CYS A 895 -11.49 -19.79 26.82
N VAL A 896 -11.25 -18.50 26.57
CA VAL A 896 -11.75 -17.41 27.44
C VAL A 896 -12.27 -16.17 26.67
N GLY A 897 -11.97 -16.05 25.38
CA GLY A 897 -12.32 -14.89 24.56
C GLY A 897 -11.47 -13.65 24.83
N GLN A 898 -10.27 -13.81 25.39
CA GLN A 898 -9.31 -12.74 25.70
C GLN A 898 -7.87 -13.21 25.45
N CYS A 899 -6.97 -12.26 25.17
CA CYS A 899 -5.54 -12.56 25.08
C CYS A 899 -4.91 -12.76 26.46
N SER A 900 -3.67 -13.28 26.47
CA SER A 900 -2.92 -13.43 27.70
C SER A 900 -2.61 -12.10 28.38
N VAL A 901 -2.54 -12.17 29.71
CA VAL A 901 -2.06 -11.10 30.58
C VAL A 901 -0.61 -11.37 30.96
N GLU A 902 0.24 -10.36 30.92
CA GLU A 902 1.63 -10.48 31.37
C GLU A 902 1.70 -10.33 32.90
N LEU A 903 2.25 -11.34 33.56
CA LEU A 903 2.50 -11.37 35.01
C LEU A 903 3.93 -11.84 35.28
N GLY A 904 4.80 -10.88 35.61
CA GLY A 904 6.24 -11.13 35.71
C GLY A 904 6.80 -11.57 34.37
N ASN A 905 7.53 -12.70 34.34
CA ASN A 905 8.12 -13.25 33.11
C ASN A 905 7.21 -14.28 32.42
N TYR A 906 5.90 -14.19 32.64
CA TYR A 906 4.93 -15.12 32.06
C TYR A 906 3.76 -14.39 31.41
N ARG A 907 3.33 -14.92 30.27
CA ARG A 907 2.03 -14.71 29.67
C ARG A 907 1.08 -15.75 30.28
N VAL A 908 0.03 -15.27 30.91
CA VAL A 908 -0.94 -16.08 31.64
C VAL A 908 -2.24 -16.14 30.86
N TYR A 909 -2.68 -17.36 30.58
CA TYR A 909 -3.95 -17.67 29.93
C TYR A 909 -4.89 -18.25 30.97
N TYR A 910 -6.08 -17.66 31.05
CA TYR A 910 -7.14 -18.09 31.94
C TYR A 910 -8.05 -19.10 31.25
N ASN A 911 -8.79 -19.84 32.06
CA ASN A 911 -9.79 -20.80 31.63
C ASN A 911 -9.27 -21.95 30.73
N VAL A 912 -7.99 -22.33 30.81
CA VAL A 912 -7.40 -23.38 29.94
C VAL A 912 -7.56 -24.76 30.59
N PRO A 913 -8.45 -25.65 30.11
CA PRO A 913 -8.61 -26.98 30.70
C PRO A 913 -7.34 -27.82 30.52
N HIS A 914 -7.12 -28.82 31.38
CA HIS A 914 -5.90 -29.62 31.30
C HIS A 914 -5.83 -30.45 30.00
N GLU A 915 -6.98 -30.80 29.42
CA GLU A 915 -7.08 -31.47 28.12
C GLU A 915 -6.71 -30.57 26.93
N ILE A 916 -6.50 -29.26 27.16
CA ILE A 916 -5.89 -28.35 26.20
C ILE A 916 -4.42 -28.15 26.57
N ALA A 917 -4.13 -27.78 27.82
CA ALA A 917 -2.78 -27.45 28.27
C ALA A 917 -1.78 -28.60 28.08
N VAL A 918 -2.17 -29.82 28.45
CA VAL A 918 -1.31 -31.01 28.39
C VAL A 918 -0.96 -31.39 26.94
N PRO A 919 -1.93 -31.67 26.04
CA PRO A 919 -1.60 -31.99 24.65
C PRO A 919 -0.97 -30.82 23.90
N LEU A 920 -1.28 -29.56 24.21
CA LEU A 920 -0.63 -28.41 23.59
C LEU A 920 0.87 -28.39 23.89
N ALA A 921 1.25 -28.53 25.17
CA ALA A 921 2.66 -28.59 25.55
C ALA A 921 3.35 -29.79 24.89
N HIS A 922 2.69 -30.95 24.89
CA HIS A 922 3.20 -32.18 24.29
C HIS A 922 3.37 -32.10 22.75
N LYS A 923 2.43 -31.49 22.03
CA LYS A 923 2.56 -31.26 20.57
C LYS A 923 3.72 -30.31 20.25
N LEU A 924 4.01 -29.38 21.15
CA LEU A 924 5.17 -28.49 21.05
C LEU A 924 6.46 -29.11 21.60
N GLY A 925 6.42 -30.36 22.09
CA GLY A 925 7.60 -31.10 22.57
C GLY A 925 8.02 -30.79 24.01
N PHE A 926 7.20 -30.11 24.80
CA PHE A 926 7.55 -29.69 26.15
C PHE A 926 6.77 -30.45 27.23
N ASP A 927 7.42 -30.65 28.38
CA ASP A 927 6.77 -31.11 29.59
C ASP A 927 6.00 -29.97 30.28
N LEU A 928 4.82 -30.28 30.79
CA LEU A 928 4.00 -29.34 31.55
C LEU A 928 4.35 -29.43 33.04
N ARG A 929 4.89 -28.35 33.62
CA ARG A 929 5.18 -28.29 35.05
C ARG A 929 3.91 -27.95 35.84
N PHE A 930 3.40 -28.90 36.59
CA PHE A 930 2.27 -28.68 37.52
C PHE A 930 2.74 -27.97 38.79
N ILE A 931 2.07 -26.88 39.18
CA ILE A 931 2.43 -26.02 40.33
C ILE A 931 1.27 -25.79 41.31
#